data_AF-A0A5C5T7Z7-F1
#
_entry.id   AF-A0A5C5T7Z7-F1
#
_cell.length_a   1.000
_cell.length_b   1.000
_cell.length_c   1.000
_cell.angle_alpha   90.00
_cell.angle_beta   90.00
_cell.angle_gamma   90.00
#
_symmetry.space_group_name_H-M   'P 1'
#
loop_
_entity.id
_entity.type
_entity.pdbx_description
1 polymer ?
#
loop_
_entity_poly.entity_id
_entity_poly.type
_entity_poly.pdbx_seq_one_letter_code
_entity_poly.pdbx_strand_id
1 'polypeptide(L)'
;MTLTFALTDPEETYRSAVVKVYQGEQLVKEVPVIDISQPLTVDGLDHEVPYRFETELTYDLRDGEASKTVSHDQTVTLDLKQEPDLTLMQVEKDELTKSLSLSYQLTDPDQAYVRVIAKIYDGETLVKEVAISDVSQSVLVDGLDYNIPYTIKTDLIYDRRDGEQTKTDTYEDTVELILKKVVFKDLTQVTLYKYENNQLVKQEAAMATDDLSAYVVKLESDKYKDVYLPVTSITNDGKIRVSWPELVQDKTIENIYQADLELMLGQQVNSTDYSQLAQYESSRQVVYQNIEKLLPLYNKETILTYGNKVSESSKLYTTPLVNVVPMVDNAFVTDYYGQHEQINRLMLHYSDDTVEYVDLTAGQFFKDSQVKEYSLAGTDLIYTPEQFIQNQDSLVDELVNELQGMDYFDSLSNLYPNFKYDNTLIVAERLRLSLPNSSAGNSQAEASLRELRVDPLYLEPAYNKVKDNIRSYLKSLLSQEAVYASTDQAGLTYLKDQILANKEKLMLGLTYMDRLYNINYDDKNIKELSLFRQDFFGNEVSPYEFLTNIGNLGTDKLMFKNSATTYETYIGSQNGQTTVMDYLSAYNRLLTDKTDNEWFKSASKAFIVEEASKEVPDVNVEVYSILSKERHQSYILPLLTLLEEGTYVFTNMTTINFGMYDRNIDMSLKETDPETYKQKVTEYEAAVVQAAKWQRDHFDTWYRIANDDVKDKLYTRSDMQIPNWDGYSLNNRRGWMQPYGSSATSRMIDFFGPVGKWYASNGSGAYANGSSSHFVADSMIGAYGMGTLTHEMTHNLDGAVYLGGYGRRQGMGGDSFTSGFLHSMSNSTNQTIGLNLFIDFTTDQGGKFAKDRVHNASPERFQTSDDLGEYVGGMFDVIYTLDAIEGEVYLEAPLSTKKQVFKRLEAIPNGMNATAKNRSFTEAEWETTTFNTLADLVNNQVLFGLKAYAKDSDIGQSGYHTSLMFVPMFGALTNETGSSDNLTFKRLSYELLAEVGYEGMLSYSSNKLKAKAEAEGQVFSDTYILKELFGDRYNSFADFKLDMLERRLSKAKAGDLKPVTFTYNGQTYQANYIQMKTLMTQLVQTKPAEVAALKEAIYKAYLIDTDDFRQSVYQ
;
A
#
# COMPACT_ATOMS: atom_id res chain seq x y z
N MET A 1 5.83 64.85 77.35
CA MET A 1 5.04 66.10 77.20
C MET A 1 5.88 67.27 77.67
N THR A 2 5.80 68.46 77.06
CA THR A 2 6.56 69.63 77.52
C THR A 2 5.62 70.73 78.02
N LEU A 3 5.82 71.17 79.27
CA LEU A 3 5.06 72.24 79.92
C LEU A 3 5.96 73.48 80.03
N THR A 4 5.45 74.64 79.62
CA THR A 4 6.16 75.91 79.76
C THR A 4 5.42 76.78 80.75
N PHE A 5 6.13 77.35 81.72
CA PHE A 5 5.54 78.15 82.77
C PHE A 5 5.92 79.62 82.58
N ALA A 6 4.99 80.51 82.90
CA ALA A 6 5.25 81.94 83.00
C ALA A 6 4.96 82.36 84.45
N LEU A 7 6.02 82.56 85.23
CA LEU A 7 5.92 83.03 86.61
C LEU A 7 6.15 84.54 86.67
N THR A 8 5.25 85.27 87.33
CA THR A 8 5.44 86.69 87.67
C THR A 8 5.62 86.80 89.18
N ASP A 9 6.85 87.02 89.63
CA ASP A 9 7.22 87.17 91.04
C ASP A 9 8.07 88.44 91.24
N PRO A 10 7.44 89.61 91.33
CA PRO A 10 8.15 90.90 91.36
C PRO A 10 8.92 91.15 92.66
N GLU A 11 8.72 90.34 93.71
CA GLU A 11 9.46 90.44 94.97
C GLU A 11 10.54 89.35 95.14
N GLU A 12 10.77 88.50 94.12
CA GLU A 12 11.77 87.41 94.12
C GLU A 12 11.65 86.46 95.33
N THR A 13 10.42 86.15 95.74
CA THR A 13 10.09 85.31 96.89
C THR A 13 9.96 83.82 96.56
N TYR A 14 9.94 83.45 95.27
CA TYR A 14 9.82 82.08 94.78
C TYR A 14 11.05 81.22 95.14
N ARG A 15 10.79 79.99 95.60
CA ARG A 15 11.85 79.03 95.96
C ARG A 15 11.83 77.77 95.11
N SER A 16 10.66 77.16 94.96
CA SER A 16 10.51 75.92 94.22
C SER A 16 9.08 75.75 93.71
N ALA A 17 8.93 74.93 92.67
CA ALA A 17 7.63 74.49 92.20
C ALA A 17 7.64 72.98 92.04
N VAL A 18 6.50 72.35 92.27
CA VAL A 18 6.26 70.96 91.92
C VAL A 18 5.03 70.91 91.04
N VAL A 19 5.17 70.31 89.86
CA VAL A 19 4.05 70.05 88.97
C VAL A 19 3.46 68.70 89.32
N LYS A 20 2.22 68.70 89.77
CA LYS A 20 1.40 67.52 90.04
C LYS A 20 0.56 67.21 88.81
N VAL A 21 0.68 65.98 88.32
CA VAL A 21 -0.02 65.48 87.14
C VAL A 21 -1.10 64.52 87.61
N TYR A 22 -2.34 64.76 87.20
CA TYR A 22 -3.50 63.99 87.59
C TYR A 22 -4.13 63.32 86.37
N GLN A 23 -4.55 62.07 86.54
CA GLN A 23 -5.46 61.36 85.64
C GLN A 23 -6.83 61.30 86.32
N GLY A 24 -7.81 62.06 85.84
CA GLY A 24 -9.04 62.29 86.59
C GLY A 24 -8.77 63.01 87.92
N GLU A 25 -9.12 62.40 89.06
CA GLU A 25 -8.78 62.92 90.40
C GLU A 25 -7.56 62.21 91.03
N GLN A 26 -6.98 61.22 90.35
CA GLN A 26 -5.84 60.47 90.87
C GLN A 26 -4.54 61.18 90.50
N LEU A 27 -3.74 61.52 91.50
CA LEU A 27 -2.37 62.00 91.30
C LEU A 27 -1.51 60.85 90.76
N VAL A 28 -1.01 61.00 89.54
CA VAL A 28 -0.21 59.96 88.85
C VAL A 28 1.27 60.28 88.81
N LYS A 29 1.65 61.57 88.93
CA LYS A 29 3.05 61.96 88.96
C LYS A 29 3.26 63.31 89.64
N GLU A 30 4.37 63.45 90.37
CA GLU A 30 4.87 64.74 90.83
C GLU A 30 6.24 64.98 90.22
N VAL A 31 6.42 66.14 89.59
CA VAL A 31 7.66 66.50 88.91
C VAL A 31 8.18 67.80 89.52
N PRO A 32 9.31 67.77 90.27
CA PRO A 32 9.91 68.98 90.78
C PRO A 32 10.44 69.83 89.63
N VAL A 33 10.14 71.12 89.66
CA VAL A 33 10.61 72.11 88.68
C VAL A 33 11.92 72.69 89.18
N ILE A 34 13.01 72.31 88.53
CA ILE A 34 14.37 72.73 88.91
C ILE A 34 14.60 74.20 88.53
N ASP A 35 14.11 74.61 87.36
CA ASP A 35 14.14 75.98 86.86
C ASP A 35 12.82 76.26 86.13
N ILE A 36 12.02 77.17 86.69
CA ILE A 36 10.68 77.48 86.16
C ILE A 36 10.72 78.31 84.87
N SER A 37 11.89 78.88 84.52
CA SER A 37 12.09 79.61 83.27
C SER A 37 12.36 78.71 82.07
N GLN A 38 12.69 77.44 82.32
CA GLN A 38 12.92 76.43 81.28
C GLN A 38 11.65 75.59 81.08
N PRO A 39 11.38 75.11 79.85
CA PRO A 39 10.34 74.13 79.62
C PRO A 39 10.58 72.87 80.46
N LEU A 40 9.57 72.42 81.18
CA LEU A 40 9.59 71.19 81.95
C LEU A 40 9.10 70.03 81.09
N THR A 41 9.96 69.02 80.90
CA THR A 41 9.54 67.77 80.28
C THR A 41 8.96 66.83 81.33
N VAL A 42 7.73 66.38 81.09
CA VAL A 42 7.05 65.34 81.86
C VAL A 42 7.01 64.07 81.02
N ASP A 43 7.80 63.09 81.42
CA ASP A 43 7.92 61.78 80.76
C ASP A 43 7.10 60.69 81.47
N GLY A 44 6.97 59.51 80.87
CA GLY A 44 6.32 58.35 81.50
C GLY A 44 4.83 58.52 81.78
N LEU A 45 4.12 59.21 80.88
CA LEU A 45 2.66 59.31 80.86
C LEU A 45 2.12 58.40 79.75
N ASP A 46 1.00 57.73 80.01
CA ASP A 46 0.29 56.90 79.04
C ASP A 46 -0.41 57.77 77.97
N HIS A 47 -0.48 57.28 76.73
CA HIS A 47 -1.14 57.96 75.61
C HIS A 47 -2.68 57.76 75.66
N GLU A 48 -3.45 58.65 75.02
CA GLU A 48 -4.93 58.74 75.04
C GLU A 48 -5.58 58.98 76.41
N VAL A 49 -4.78 59.23 77.44
CA VAL A 49 -5.25 59.57 78.76
C VAL A 49 -5.30 61.10 78.94
N PRO A 50 -6.44 61.67 79.37
CA PRO A 50 -6.53 63.08 79.69
C PRO A 50 -5.83 63.39 81.02
N TYR A 51 -4.78 64.20 80.99
CA TYR A 51 -4.08 64.67 82.18
C TYR A 51 -4.46 66.10 82.53
N ARG A 52 -4.66 66.34 83.83
CA ARG A 52 -4.76 67.68 84.41
C ARG A 52 -3.49 67.97 85.20
N PHE A 53 -3.15 69.24 85.29
CA PHE A 53 -1.93 69.67 85.95
C PHE A 53 -2.27 70.64 87.07
N GLU A 54 -1.57 70.51 88.18
CA GLU A 54 -1.51 71.54 89.20
C GLU A 54 -0.05 71.87 89.45
N THR A 55 0.25 73.15 89.68
CA THR A 55 1.58 73.56 90.09
C THR A 55 1.50 74.06 91.52
N GLU A 56 2.13 73.35 92.44
CA GLU A 56 2.33 73.81 93.80
C GLU A 56 3.60 74.65 93.84
N LEU A 57 3.45 75.95 94.12
CA LEU A 57 4.51 76.93 94.20
C LEU A 57 4.83 77.19 95.67
N THR A 58 6.10 77.18 96.05
CA THR A 58 6.55 77.49 97.41
C THR A 58 7.28 78.82 97.42
N TYR A 59 6.87 79.70 98.33
CA TYR A 59 7.38 81.05 98.51
C TYR A 59 7.92 81.25 99.92
N ASP A 60 8.97 82.05 100.03
CA ASP A 60 9.63 82.42 101.29
C ASP A 60 9.19 83.84 101.67
N LEU A 61 8.09 83.94 102.42
CA LEU A 61 7.51 85.22 102.85
C LEU A 61 8.10 85.63 104.20
N ARG A 62 7.99 86.92 104.55
CA ARG A 62 8.62 87.48 105.77
C ARG A 62 8.11 86.88 107.08
N ASP A 63 6.98 86.18 107.05
CA ASP A 63 6.27 85.54 108.15
C ASP A 63 6.32 84.00 108.13
N GLY A 64 7.05 83.40 107.19
CA GLY A 64 7.25 81.95 107.06
C GLY A 64 7.07 81.45 105.63
N GLU A 65 7.37 80.17 105.41
CA GLU A 65 7.20 79.52 104.11
C GLU A 65 5.70 79.32 103.81
N ALA A 66 5.24 79.74 102.64
CA ALA A 66 3.85 79.63 102.21
C ALA A 66 3.78 78.95 100.84
N SER A 67 2.86 78.00 100.67
CA SER A 67 2.61 77.36 99.37
C SER A 67 1.29 77.83 98.74
N LYS A 68 1.28 77.89 97.41
CA LYS A 68 0.11 78.19 96.60
C LYS A 68 0.01 77.18 95.47
N THR A 69 -1.09 76.45 95.45
CA THR A 69 -1.41 75.57 94.32
C THR A 69 -2.17 76.33 93.25
N VAL A 70 -1.72 76.19 92.01
CA VAL A 70 -2.38 76.71 90.82
C VAL A 70 -2.85 75.52 90.01
N SER A 71 -4.16 75.28 89.98
CA SER A 71 -4.74 74.31 89.05
C SER A 71 -4.78 74.91 87.64
N HIS A 72 -4.36 74.13 86.66
CA HIS A 72 -4.41 74.50 85.26
C HIS A 72 -5.67 73.87 84.64
N ASP A 73 -6.58 74.68 84.13
CA ASP A 73 -7.87 74.20 83.60
C ASP A 73 -7.75 73.42 82.28
N GLN A 74 -6.56 73.39 81.70
CA GLN A 74 -6.30 72.67 80.46
C GLN A 74 -6.07 71.19 80.73
N THR A 75 -6.96 70.36 80.20
CA THR A 75 -6.72 68.92 80.09
C THR A 75 -5.87 68.68 78.86
N VAL A 76 -4.77 67.93 79.00
CA VAL A 76 -3.88 67.58 77.89
C VAL A 76 -3.87 66.06 77.72
N THR A 77 -4.17 65.63 76.50
CA THR A 77 -4.10 64.23 76.08
C THR A 77 -2.88 64.06 75.18
N LEU A 78 -2.15 62.96 75.34
CA LEU A 78 -1.07 62.59 74.44
C LEU A 78 -1.63 61.70 73.34
N ASP A 79 -1.68 62.20 72.11
CA ASP A 79 -2.26 61.44 71.00
C ASP A 79 -1.33 60.31 70.53
N LEU A 80 -1.92 59.15 70.24
CA LEU A 80 -1.24 58.10 69.47
C LEU A 80 -0.95 58.61 68.06
N LYS A 81 0.14 58.11 67.47
CA LYS A 81 0.38 58.36 66.04
C LYS A 81 -0.76 57.74 65.21
N GLN A 82 -1.08 58.37 64.08
CA GLN A 82 -1.97 57.79 63.09
C GLN A 82 -1.38 56.48 62.56
N GLU A 83 -2.29 55.54 62.29
CA GLU A 83 -1.93 54.28 61.63
C GLU A 83 -1.46 54.60 60.20
N PRO A 84 -0.26 54.14 59.81
CA PRO A 84 0.21 54.29 58.45
C PRO A 84 -0.61 53.38 57.53
N ASP A 85 -0.86 53.84 56.30
CA ASP A 85 -1.57 53.07 55.30
C ASP A 85 -0.61 52.62 54.19
N LEU A 86 -0.67 51.33 53.83
CA LEU A 86 0.17 50.73 52.81
C LEU A 86 -0.71 50.04 51.78
N THR A 87 -0.61 50.47 50.53
CA THR A 87 -1.34 49.84 49.41
C THR A 87 -0.36 49.19 48.45
N LEU A 88 -0.60 47.93 48.06
CA LEU A 88 0.09 47.28 46.96
C LEU A 88 -0.47 47.85 45.64
N MET A 89 0.34 48.64 44.94
CA MET A 89 -0.09 49.38 43.75
C MET A 89 0.01 48.56 42.48
N GLN A 90 1.05 47.72 42.39
CA GLN A 90 1.35 46.98 41.17
C GLN A 90 2.07 45.67 41.48
N VAL A 91 1.68 44.64 40.75
CA VAL A 91 2.38 43.35 40.68
C VAL A 91 2.80 43.14 39.23
N GLU A 92 4.08 43.26 38.95
CA GLU A 92 4.64 42.93 37.63
C GLU A 92 5.20 41.51 37.64
N LYS A 93 4.92 40.76 36.57
CA LYS A 93 5.40 39.38 36.41
C LYS A 93 6.64 39.38 35.52
N ASP A 94 7.68 38.68 35.95
CA ASP A 94 8.75 38.24 35.08
C ASP A 94 8.69 36.72 34.96
N GLU A 95 8.03 36.28 33.89
CA GLU A 95 7.84 34.87 33.59
C GLU A 95 9.16 34.19 33.23
N LEU A 96 10.19 34.88 32.76
CA LEU A 96 11.47 34.23 32.41
C LEU A 96 12.29 33.89 33.66
N THR A 97 12.29 34.80 34.64
CA THR A 97 13.08 34.63 35.89
C THR A 97 12.29 34.03 37.04
N LYS A 98 11.04 33.63 36.79
CA LYS A 98 10.11 33.09 37.80
C LYS A 98 9.94 34.01 39.00
N SER A 99 9.70 35.30 38.73
CA SER A 99 9.69 36.31 39.77
C SER A 99 8.54 37.32 39.62
N LEU A 100 8.24 37.98 40.74
CA LEU A 100 7.29 39.09 40.82
C LEU A 100 8.00 40.34 41.31
N SER A 101 7.65 41.50 40.75
CA SER A 101 8.08 42.80 41.24
C SER A 101 6.88 43.51 41.88
N LEU A 102 6.95 43.73 43.20
CA LEU A 102 5.88 44.31 44.01
C LEU A 102 6.16 45.78 44.28
N SER A 103 5.26 46.67 43.91
CA SER A 103 5.39 48.12 44.15
C SER A 103 4.33 48.62 45.13
N TYR A 104 4.77 49.30 46.19
CA TYR A 104 3.89 49.75 47.26
C TYR A 104 3.80 51.28 47.33
N GLN A 105 2.71 51.78 47.89
CA GLN A 105 2.57 53.18 48.27
C GLN A 105 2.31 53.25 49.78
N LEU A 106 3.23 53.89 50.52
CA LEU A 106 3.10 54.14 51.95
C LEU A 106 2.64 55.59 52.20
N THR A 107 1.58 55.74 52.99
CA THR A 107 1.15 57.01 53.56
C THR A 107 1.36 56.97 55.07
N ASP A 108 2.40 57.65 55.56
CA ASP A 108 2.77 57.67 56.98
C ASP A 108 2.96 59.10 57.50
N PRO A 109 1.86 59.81 57.82
CA PRO A 109 1.92 61.22 58.20
C PRO A 109 2.63 61.46 59.55
N ASP A 110 2.60 60.49 60.47
CA ASP A 110 3.12 60.61 61.84
C ASP A 110 4.42 59.81 62.08
N GLN A 111 5.02 59.26 61.02
CA GLN A 111 6.25 58.46 61.07
C GLN A 111 6.12 57.25 62.02
N ALA A 112 4.99 56.53 61.93
CA ALA A 112 4.68 55.33 62.71
C ALA A 112 5.22 54.04 62.05
N TYR A 113 5.60 54.07 60.77
CA TYR A 113 6.12 52.93 60.03
C TYR A 113 7.40 52.35 60.68
N VAL A 114 7.45 51.02 60.80
CA VAL A 114 8.64 50.29 61.26
C VAL A 114 9.21 49.43 60.13
N ARG A 115 8.44 48.49 59.60
CA ARG A 115 8.86 47.58 58.52
C ARG A 115 7.67 46.95 57.81
N VAL A 116 7.89 46.45 56.61
CA VAL A 116 6.91 45.66 55.85
C VAL A 116 7.50 44.31 55.45
N ILE A 117 6.65 43.29 55.44
CA ILE A 117 7.01 41.95 54.99
C ILE A 117 5.96 41.47 53.98
N ALA A 118 6.39 41.12 52.77
CA ALA A 118 5.54 40.47 51.78
C ALA A 118 5.64 38.94 51.94
N LYS A 119 4.50 38.25 51.89
CA LYS A 119 4.36 36.80 52.07
C LYS A 119 3.59 36.20 50.90
N ILE A 120 4.18 35.21 50.23
CA ILE A 120 3.60 34.53 49.07
C ILE A 120 3.13 33.14 49.49
N TYR A 121 1.88 32.81 49.18
CA TYR A 121 1.24 31.56 49.54
C TYR A 121 0.80 30.76 48.31
N ASP A 122 1.02 29.44 48.34
CA ASP A 122 0.35 28.46 47.48
C ASP A 122 -0.74 27.78 48.30
N GLY A 123 -2.01 28.13 48.02
CA GLY A 123 -3.13 27.77 48.88
C GLY A 123 -2.93 28.27 50.31
N GLU A 124 -2.83 27.34 51.26
CA GLU A 124 -2.56 27.65 52.68
C GLU A 124 -1.06 27.61 53.04
N THR A 125 -0.20 27.17 52.12
CA THR A 125 1.23 26.96 52.39
C THR A 125 2.02 28.24 52.10
N LEU A 126 2.78 28.72 53.08
CA LEU A 126 3.72 29.83 52.87
C LEU A 126 4.91 29.34 52.03
N VAL A 127 5.11 29.95 50.87
CA VAL A 127 6.18 29.61 49.92
C VAL A 127 7.39 30.53 50.10
N LYS A 128 7.14 31.83 50.27
CA LYS A 128 8.21 32.85 50.36
C LYS A 128 7.83 33.98 51.31
N GLU A 129 8.82 34.49 52.02
CA GLU A 129 8.71 35.71 52.83
C GLU A 129 9.84 36.67 52.44
N VAL A 130 9.52 37.93 52.15
CA VAL A 130 10.47 38.96 51.71
C VAL A 130 10.29 40.22 52.54
N ALA A 131 11.32 40.58 53.31
CA ALA A 131 11.34 41.83 54.06
C ALA A 131 11.60 43.01 53.12
N ILE A 132 10.80 44.07 53.24
CA ILE A 132 10.89 45.27 52.41
C ILE A 132 11.72 46.33 53.13
N SER A 133 12.93 46.58 52.64
CA SER A 133 13.86 47.55 53.23
C SER A 133 13.54 49.00 52.85
N ASP A 134 13.01 49.22 51.65
CA ASP A 134 12.64 50.54 51.12
C ASP A 134 11.34 50.40 50.33
N VAL A 135 10.24 50.90 50.89
CA VAL A 135 8.89 50.84 50.29
C VAL A 135 8.73 51.76 49.07
N SER A 136 9.69 52.64 48.79
CA SER A 136 9.68 53.49 47.60
C SER A 136 10.23 52.80 46.34
N GLN A 137 10.84 51.63 46.50
CA GLN A 137 11.37 50.82 45.41
C GLN A 137 10.54 49.55 45.25
N SER A 138 10.50 49.03 44.02
CA SER A 138 9.88 47.73 43.75
C SER A 138 10.69 46.61 44.38
N VAL A 139 10.00 45.61 44.93
CA VAL A 139 10.61 44.47 45.63
C VAL A 139 10.49 43.22 44.78
N LEU A 140 11.62 42.59 44.49
CA LEU A 140 11.69 41.33 43.77
C LEU A 140 11.35 40.15 44.69
N VAL A 141 10.46 39.29 44.24
CA VAL A 141 10.15 38.01 44.85
C VAL A 141 10.46 36.90 43.85
N ASP A 142 11.57 36.20 44.06
CA ASP A 142 12.12 35.19 43.15
C ASP A 142 11.86 33.75 43.60
N GLY A 143 12.18 32.79 42.72
CA GLY A 143 12.11 31.37 43.02
C GLY A 143 10.68 30.85 43.19
N LEU A 144 9.74 31.43 42.45
CA LEU A 144 8.37 30.93 42.33
C LEU A 144 8.31 29.84 41.27
N ASP A 145 7.20 29.10 41.17
CA ASP A 145 6.96 28.09 40.16
C ASP A 145 5.84 28.51 39.19
N TYR A 146 5.80 27.88 38.02
CA TYR A 146 4.79 28.16 37.01
C TYR A 146 3.45 27.47 37.32
N ASN A 147 2.39 28.07 36.81
CA ASN A 147 1.01 27.59 36.90
C ASN A 147 0.46 27.43 38.34
N ILE A 148 1.08 28.09 39.31
CA ILE A 148 0.60 28.13 40.70
C ILE A 148 -0.10 29.48 40.94
N PRO A 149 -1.37 29.50 41.36
CA PRO A 149 -2.11 30.73 41.64
C PRO A 149 -1.73 31.28 43.02
N TYR A 150 -0.63 32.03 43.10
CA TYR A 150 -0.12 32.53 44.38
C TYR A 150 -1.00 33.60 44.99
N THR A 151 -1.20 33.54 46.31
CA THR A 151 -1.82 34.62 47.10
C THR A 151 -0.75 35.47 47.76
N ILE A 152 -0.86 36.80 47.62
CA ILE A 152 0.07 37.76 48.23
C ILE A 152 -0.56 38.36 49.49
N LYS A 153 0.14 38.26 50.62
CA LYS A 153 -0.22 38.94 51.87
C LYS A 153 0.91 39.85 52.29
N THR A 154 0.57 41.03 52.80
CA THR A 154 1.56 42.02 53.24
C THR A 154 1.32 42.35 54.70
N ASP A 155 2.32 42.09 55.53
CA ASP A 155 2.34 42.49 56.93
C ASP A 155 3.01 43.86 57.05
N LEU A 156 2.22 44.88 57.39
CA LEU A 156 2.69 46.20 57.77
C LEU A 156 2.87 46.24 59.29
N ILE A 157 4.11 46.47 59.72
CA ILE A 157 4.47 46.64 61.13
C ILE A 157 4.71 48.11 61.41
N TYR A 158 3.99 48.64 62.39
CA TYR A 158 4.04 50.05 62.79
C TYR A 158 4.01 50.18 64.32
N ASP A 159 4.49 51.30 64.84
CA ASP A 159 4.48 51.62 66.28
C ASP A 159 3.80 52.98 66.49
N ARG A 160 2.61 52.94 67.10
CA ARG A 160 1.79 54.13 67.38
C ARG A 160 2.18 54.83 68.69
N ARG A 161 3.30 54.42 69.30
CA ARG A 161 3.83 54.76 70.65
C ARG A 161 3.23 53.94 71.79
N ASP A 162 2.65 52.79 71.47
CA ASP A 162 2.08 51.81 72.41
C ASP A 162 2.58 50.37 72.16
N GLY A 163 3.62 50.21 71.34
CA GLY A 163 4.23 48.94 70.96
C GLY A 163 4.08 48.63 69.48
N GLU A 164 4.89 47.69 68.97
CA GLU A 164 4.75 47.23 67.58
C GLU A 164 3.41 46.52 67.39
N GLN A 165 2.64 46.98 66.41
CA GLN A 165 1.41 46.35 65.93
C GLN A 165 1.63 45.83 64.51
N THR A 166 0.85 44.83 64.09
CA THR A 166 0.92 44.27 62.73
C THR A 166 -0.46 44.28 62.10
N LYS A 167 -0.56 44.90 60.93
CA LYS A 167 -1.73 44.85 60.04
C LYS A 167 -1.38 43.98 58.83
N THR A 168 -2.17 42.94 58.58
CA THR A 168 -2.00 42.08 57.42
C THR A 168 -3.07 42.42 56.38
N ASP A 169 -2.64 42.86 55.21
CA ASP A 169 -3.50 43.08 54.05
C ASP A 169 -3.30 41.93 53.05
N THR A 170 -4.38 41.46 52.43
CA THR A 170 -4.33 40.41 51.39
C THR A 170 -4.66 41.04 50.06
N TYR A 171 -3.82 40.80 49.06
CA TYR A 171 -4.13 41.18 47.68
C TYR A 171 -5.28 40.31 47.18
N GLU A 172 -6.34 40.95 46.65
CA GLU A 172 -7.60 40.27 46.34
C GLU A 172 -7.46 39.20 45.24
N ASP A 173 -6.57 39.44 44.28
CA ASP A 173 -6.36 38.55 43.14
C ASP A 173 -5.20 37.58 43.39
N THR A 174 -5.32 36.37 42.84
CA THR A 174 -4.17 35.45 42.76
C THR A 174 -3.26 35.80 41.59
N VAL A 175 -1.96 35.57 41.75
CA VAL A 175 -0.95 35.86 40.75
C VAL A 175 -0.31 34.57 40.27
N GLU A 176 -0.56 34.23 39.01
CA GLU A 176 -0.03 33.03 38.36
C GLU A 176 1.03 33.42 37.31
N LEU A 177 2.15 32.70 37.29
CA LEU A 177 3.19 32.79 36.26
C LEU A 177 2.91 31.72 35.20
N ILE A 178 2.63 32.12 33.95
CA ILE A 178 2.31 31.18 32.86
C ILE A 178 3.35 31.35 31.76
N LEU A 179 4.26 30.38 31.62
CA LEU A 179 5.27 30.42 30.57
C LEU A 179 4.83 29.65 29.33
N LYS A 180 4.51 30.38 28.27
CA LYS A 180 4.33 29.84 26.91
C LYS A 180 5.34 30.48 25.96
N LYS A 181 6.38 29.74 25.59
CA LYS A 181 7.50 30.21 24.74
C LYS A 181 7.96 29.13 23.77
N VAL A 182 8.63 29.56 22.71
CA VAL A 182 9.24 28.66 21.72
C VAL A 182 10.62 28.24 22.22
N VAL A 183 10.92 26.94 22.15
CA VAL A 183 12.21 26.38 22.56
C VAL A 183 12.67 25.33 21.56
N PHE A 184 13.98 25.12 21.49
CA PHE A 184 14.56 23.93 20.90
C PHE A 184 15.17 23.08 22.01
N LYS A 185 14.76 21.81 22.04
CA LYS A 185 15.05 20.83 23.09
C LYS A 185 15.53 19.54 22.43
N ASP A 186 16.02 18.59 23.25
CA ASP A 186 16.47 17.29 22.78
C ASP A 186 17.52 17.41 21.64
N LEU A 187 18.46 18.36 21.82
CA LEU A 187 19.50 18.63 20.83
C LEU A 187 20.62 17.61 20.93
N THR A 188 20.85 16.87 19.86
CA THR A 188 21.94 15.91 19.77
C THR A 188 23.24 16.56 19.34
N GLN A 189 23.17 17.66 18.57
CA GLN A 189 24.32 18.41 18.12
C GLN A 189 23.98 19.84 17.71
N VAL A 190 24.86 20.78 18.03
CA VAL A 190 24.86 22.16 17.52
C VAL A 190 26.05 22.36 16.61
N THR A 191 25.81 22.71 15.35
CA THR A 191 26.85 22.90 14.35
C THR A 191 26.77 24.29 13.71
N LEU A 192 27.89 25.03 13.71
CA LEU A 192 28.02 26.28 12.94
C LEU A 192 28.56 25.95 11.55
N TYR A 193 27.88 26.47 10.54
CA TYR A 193 28.35 26.42 9.17
C TYR A 193 28.60 27.82 8.65
N LYS A 194 29.59 27.90 7.75
CA LYS A 194 29.81 29.07 6.89
C LYS A 194 29.53 28.66 5.46
N TYR A 195 28.69 29.41 4.78
CA TYR A 195 28.41 29.23 3.37
C TYR A 195 29.55 29.81 2.53
N GLU A 196 30.37 28.94 1.95
CA GLU A 196 31.48 29.30 1.07
C GLU A 196 31.65 28.25 -0.02
N ASN A 197 32.06 28.68 -1.22
CA ASN A 197 32.27 27.79 -2.38
C ASN A 197 31.05 26.89 -2.68
N ASN A 198 29.84 27.44 -2.56
CA ASN A 198 28.55 26.77 -2.76
C ASN A 198 28.31 25.55 -1.85
N GLN A 199 28.93 25.55 -0.66
CA GLN A 199 28.75 24.50 0.33
C GLN A 199 28.67 25.10 1.73
N LEU A 200 27.96 24.42 2.64
CA LEU A 200 28.07 24.69 4.07
C LEU A 200 29.34 24.03 4.60
N VAL A 201 30.35 24.83 4.87
CA VAL A 201 31.61 24.39 5.46
C VAL A 201 31.46 24.41 6.98
N LYS A 202 31.56 23.24 7.62
CA LYS A 202 31.52 23.12 9.08
C LYS A 202 32.65 23.94 9.70
N GLN A 203 32.33 24.74 10.71
CA GLN A 203 33.31 25.52 11.45
C GLN A 203 33.75 24.75 12.70
N GLU A 204 35.06 24.59 12.88
CA GLU A 204 35.64 23.94 14.07
C GLU A 204 35.65 24.87 15.29
N ALA A 205 35.53 26.18 15.07
CA ALA A 205 35.46 27.18 16.13
C ALA A 205 34.55 28.35 15.72
N ALA A 206 33.82 28.91 16.67
CA ALA A 206 33.04 30.13 16.49
C ALA A 206 33.92 31.34 16.82
N MET A 207 34.30 32.14 15.82
CA MET A 207 35.09 33.35 15.99
C MET A 207 34.21 34.60 15.81
N ALA A 208 34.37 35.57 16.70
CA ALA A 208 33.66 36.84 16.61
C ALA A 208 33.93 37.53 15.26
N THR A 209 32.87 37.96 14.58
CA THR A 209 32.92 38.64 13.28
C THR A 209 31.71 39.54 13.12
N ASP A 210 31.88 40.64 12.38
CA ASP A 210 30.80 41.58 12.07
C ASP A 210 29.94 41.11 10.89
N ASP A 211 30.46 40.23 10.03
CA ASP A 211 29.72 39.67 8.88
C ASP A 211 29.23 38.25 9.16
N LEU A 212 27.97 38.17 9.61
CA LEU A 212 27.30 36.93 9.95
C LEU A 212 26.37 36.44 8.83
N SER A 213 26.28 37.16 7.70
CA SER A 213 25.35 36.86 6.61
C SER A 213 25.60 35.51 5.92
N ALA A 214 26.85 35.03 6.01
CA ALA A 214 27.27 33.72 5.51
C ALA A 214 27.21 32.60 6.55
N TYR A 215 26.82 32.90 7.80
CA TYR A 215 26.83 31.91 8.89
C TYR A 215 25.42 31.45 9.25
N VAL A 216 25.27 30.14 9.40
CA VAL A 216 24.03 29.48 9.83
C VAL A 216 24.37 28.48 10.93
N VAL A 217 23.51 28.41 11.94
CA VAL A 217 23.57 27.32 12.92
C VAL A 217 22.55 26.24 12.54
N LYS A 218 23.01 24.99 12.54
CA LYS A 218 22.17 23.79 12.45
C LYS A 218 21.99 23.23 13.86
N LEU A 219 20.74 23.05 14.26
CA LEU A 219 20.33 22.35 15.48
C LEU A 219 19.81 20.98 15.06
N GLU A 220 20.46 19.92 15.54
CA GLU A 220 20.12 18.52 15.21
C GLU A 220 19.41 17.87 16.39
N SER A 221 18.38 17.06 16.09
CA SER A 221 17.62 16.29 17.09
C SER A 221 17.36 14.87 16.59
N ASP A 222 17.08 13.94 17.50
CA ASP A 222 16.67 12.56 17.21
C ASP A 222 15.16 12.33 17.33
N LYS A 223 14.41 13.40 17.63
CA LYS A 223 12.95 13.39 17.83
C LYS A 223 12.20 14.43 17.00
N TYR A 224 12.95 15.36 16.41
CA TYR A 224 12.44 16.55 15.76
C TYR A 224 13.27 16.86 14.52
N LYS A 225 12.66 17.57 13.58
CA LYS A 225 13.32 18.08 12.39
C LYS A 225 14.51 18.95 12.76
N ASP A 226 15.55 18.83 11.93
CA ASP A 226 16.68 19.74 11.98
C ASP A 226 16.22 21.19 11.77
N VAL A 227 16.88 22.12 12.44
CA VAL A 227 16.55 23.54 12.40
C VAL A 227 17.76 24.36 11.97
N TYR A 228 17.58 25.19 10.96
CA TYR A 228 18.57 26.12 10.43
C TYR A 228 18.16 27.56 10.77
N LEU A 229 19.00 28.22 11.57
CA LEU A 229 18.73 29.57 12.07
C LEU A 229 19.90 30.52 11.76
N PRO A 230 19.61 31.80 11.47
CA PRO A 230 20.66 32.80 11.27
C PRO A 230 21.36 33.13 12.59
N VAL A 231 22.67 33.37 12.51
CA VAL A 231 23.46 33.78 13.67
C VAL A 231 23.32 35.28 13.89
N THR A 232 22.92 35.71 15.09
CA THR A 232 22.75 37.13 15.42
C THR A 232 24.02 37.74 16.01
N SER A 233 24.81 36.97 16.76
CA SER A 233 26.16 37.35 17.17
C SER A 233 27.01 36.14 17.54
N ILE A 234 28.32 36.28 17.43
CA ILE A 234 29.30 35.34 17.99
C ILE A 234 30.15 36.12 18.99
N THR A 235 30.15 35.69 20.24
CA THR A 235 30.92 36.35 21.31
C THR A 235 32.40 35.93 21.26
N ASN A 236 33.27 36.72 21.91
CA ASN A 236 34.71 36.44 21.93
C ASN A 236 35.08 35.12 22.64
N ASP A 237 34.22 34.63 23.54
CA ASP A 237 34.33 33.33 24.20
C ASP A 237 33.74 32.18 23.37
N GLY A 238 33.34 32.43 22.12
CA GLY A 238 32.90 31.41 21.16
C GLY A 238 31.45 30.98 21.31
N LYS A 239 30.60 31.77 21.99
CA LYS A 239 29.17 31.50 22.10
C LYS A 239 28.44 32.08 20.89
N ILE A 240 27.53 31.29 20.35
CA ILE A 240 26.70 31.62 19.19
C ILE A 240 25.35 32.06 19.72
N ARG A 241 24.90 33.26 19.37
CA ARG A 241 23.58 33.75 19.71
C ARG A 241 22.64 33.70 18.51
N VAL A 242 21.40 33.33 18.79
CA VAL A 242 20.30 33.29 17.82
C VAL A 242 19.07 33.92 18.46
N SER A 243 18.49 34.89 17.78
CA SER A 243 17.27 35.57 18.22
C SER A 243 16.12 35.30 17.25
N TRP A 244 14.94 35.00 17.79
CA TRP A 244 13.72 34.74 17.02
C TRP A 244 12.49 35.06 17.91
N PRO A 245 11.33 35.49 17.36
CA PRO A 245 10.18 35.89 18.16
C PRO A 245 9.75 34.83 19.19
N GLU A 246 9.60 35.22 20.46
CA GLU A 246 9.22 34.31 21.56
C GLU A 246 10.18 33.13 21.83
N LEU A 247 11.37 33.11 21.19
CA LEU A 247 12.38 32.09 21.40
C LEU A 247 13.10 32.30 22.74
N VAL A 248 13.24 31.22 23.50
CA VAL A 248 13.94 31.22 24.78
C VAL A 248 14.83 29.98 24.91
N GLN A 249 15.88 30.10 25.73
CA GLN A 249 16.71 28.98 26.15
C GLN A 249 16.35 28.55 27.58
N ASP A 250 16.16 27.25 27.78
CA ASP A 250 16.05 26.66 29.11
C ASP A 250 17.43 26.66 29.79
N LYS A 251 17.56 27.41 30.89
CA LYS A 251 18.74 27.42 31.76
C LYS A 251 18.46 26.56 32.97
N THR A 252 18.50 25.23 32.74
CA THR A 252 18.00 24.23 33.70
C THR A 252 18.72 24.28 35.04
N ILE A 253 20.01 24.62 35.08
CA ILE A 253 20.79 24.74 36.32
C ILE A 253 20.30 25.92 37.15
N GLU A 254 20.05 27.05 36.47
CA GLU A 254 19.57 28.28 37.08
C GLU A 254 18.05 28.26 37.33
N ASN A 255 17.33 27.23 36.83
CA ASN A 255 15.88 27.08 36.91
C ASN A 255 15.10 28.29 36.34
N ILE A 256 15.64 28.93 35.32
CA ILE A 256 15.04 30.09 34.64
C ILE A 256 15.07 29.90 33.13
N TYR A 257 14.40 30.80 32.42
CA TYR A 257 14.52 30.95 30.98
C TYR A 257 15.30 32.21 30.64
N GLN A 258 16.07 32.14 29.57
CA GLN A 258 16.76 33.29 29.00
C GLN A 258 16.12 33.61 27.64
N ALA A 259 15.90 34.90 27.36
CA ALA A 259 15.52 35.33 26.01
C ALA A 259 16.63 34.99 25.02
N ASP A 260 16.24 34.56 23.82
CA ASP A 260 17.13 34.08 22.76
C ASP A 260 17.92 32.82 23.13
N LEU A 261 18.60 32.23 22.14
CA LEU A 261 19.50 31.10 22.37
C LEU A 261 20.94 31.59 22.50
N GLU A 262 21.66 31.06 23.49
CA GLU A 262 23.11 31.16 23.60
C GLU A 262 23.71 29.76 23.61
N LEU A 263 24.33 29.37 22.50
CA LEU A 263 24.77 28.00 22.23
C LEU A 263 26.28 27.90 22.08
N MET A 264 26.83 26.71 22.33
CA MET A 264 28.21 26.36 22.00
C MET A 264 28.27 25.24 20.97
N LEU A 265 29.35 25.20 20.19
CA LEU A 265 29.60 24.13 19.23
C LEU A 265 29.67 22.76 19.90
N GLY A 266 29.01 21.78 19.31
CA GLY A 266 28.93 20.41 19.84
C GLY A 266 28.12 20.29 21.13
N GLN A 267 27.41 21.35 21.54
CA GLN A 267 26.51 21.29 22.68
C GLN A 267 25.43 20.23 22.43
N GLN A 268 25.22 19.39 23.45
CA GLN A 268 24.11 18.46 23.53
C GLN A 268 23.18 18.92 24.64
N VAL A 269 21.88 18.83 24.39
CA VAL A 269 20.83 19.13 25.37
C VAL A 269 20.07 17.84 25.61
N ASN A 270 20.15 17.34 26.83
CA ASN A 270 19.50 16.09 27.22
C ASN A 270 17.98 16.17 27.04
N SER A 271 17.35 15.00 26.98
CA SER A 271 15.91 14.88 26.84
C SER A 271 15.15 15.58 27.96
N THR A 272 14.05 16.23 27.61
CA THR A 272 13.19 16.93 28.55
C THR A 272 12.66 16.00 29.64
N ASP A 273 12.96 16.29 30.90
CA ASP A 273 12.44 15.57 32.07
C ASP A 273 11.30 16.36 32.74
N TYR A 274 10.08 15.87 32.61
CA TYR A 274 8.89 16.48 33.20
C TYR A 274 8.75 16.20 34.71
N SER A 275 9.43 15.18 35.24
CA SER A 275 9.25 14.71 36.63
C SER A 275 9.69 15.74 37.68
N GLN A 276 10.47 16.74 37.27
CA GLN A 276 10.95 17.82 38.11
C GLN A 276 9.99 19.02 38.19
N LEU A 277 8.87 19.00 37.47
CA LEU A 277 7.88 20.08 37.46
C LEU A 277 6.82 19.89 38.56
N ALA A 278 6.42 20.98 39.22
CA ALA A 278 5.54 20.96 40.40
C ALA A 278 4.17 20.29 40.17
N GLN A 279 3.63 20.32 38.94
CA GLN A 279 2.32 19.75 38.57
C GLN A 279 2.43 18.45 37.77
N TYR A 280 3.56 17.76 37.87
CA TYR A 280 3.76 16.48 37.19
C TYR A 280 2.99 15.35 37.87
N GLU A 281 2.23 14.61 37.05
CA GLU A 281 1.58 13.37 37.46
C GLU A 281 2.21 12.18 36.74
N SER A 282 2.79 11.24 37.50
CA SER A 282 3.46 10.07 36.91
C SER A 282 2.53 9.18 36.08
N SER A 283 1.23 9.14 36.42
CA SER A 283 0.19 8.45 35.64
C SER A 283 -0.03 9.07 34.25
N ARG A 284 0.37 10.33 34.03
CA ARG A 284 0.20 11.08 32.79
C ARG A 284 1.47 11.10 31.92
N GLN A 285 2.48 10.28 32.20
CA GLN A 285 3.72 10.27 31.42
C GLN A 285 3.49 10.13 29.89
N VAL A 286 2.59 9.23 29.49
CA VAL A 286 2.22 9.03 28.06
C VAL A 286 1.51 10.26 27.50
N VAL A 287 0.68 10.93 28.30
CA VAL A 287 0.01 12.17 27.91
C VAL A 287 1.04 13.24 27.56
N TYR A 288 2.04 13.46 28.43
CA TYR A 288 3.05 14.50 28.17
C TYR A 288 3.83 14.22 26.89
N GLN A 289 4.15 12.94 26.61
CA GLN A 289 4.77 12.53 25.34
C GLN A 289 3.86 12.77 24.12
N ASN A 290 2.56 12.54 24.27
CA ASN A 290 1.58 12.77 23.20
C ASN A 290 1.37 14.27 22.92
N ILE A 291 1.25 15.08 23.97
CA ILE A 291 1.14 16.54 23.83
C ILE A 291 2.42 17.14 23.26
N GLU A 292 3.57 16.58 23.60
CA GLU A 292 4.85 16.96 23.01
C GLU A 292 4.88 16.76 21.48
N LYS A 293 4.29 15.67 20.96
CA LYS A 293 4.10 15.47 19.50
C LYS A 293 3.08 16.44 18.88
N LEU A 294 2.09 16.92 19.64
CA LEU A 294 1.15 17.95 19.19
C LEU A 294 1.75 19.36 19.20
N LEU A 295 2.71 19.61 20.10
CA LEU A 295 3.31 20.91 20.40
C LEU A 295 4.86 20.86 20.39
N PRO A 296 5.48 20.42 19.27
CA PRO A 296 6.92 20.14 19.20
C PRO A 296 7.81 21.35 19.56
N LEU A 297 7.33 22.57 19.30
CA LEU A 297 8.10 23.81 19.40
C LEU A 297 7.99 24.51 20.77
N TYR A 298 7.23 23.98 21.74
CA TYR A 298 6.95 24.67 23.02
C TYR A 298 7.73 24.11 24.21
N ASN A 299 7.93 24.99 25.20
CA ASN A 299 8.59 24.69 26.48
C ASN A 299 7.84 23.62 27.30
N LYS A 300 8.59 22.93 28.17
CA LYS A 300 8.11 21.79 28.96
C LYS A 300 6.92 22.10 29.87
N GLU A 301 6.83 23.32 30.39
CA GLU A 301 5.70 23.77 31.20
C GLU A 301 4.42 23.93 30.37
N THR A 302 4.54 24.37 29.11
CA THR A 302 3.40 24.38 28.18
C THR A 302 2.91 22.96 27.93
N ILE A 303 3.83 22.02 27.65
CA ILE A 303 3.48 20.60 27.46
C ILE A 303 2.76 20.04 28.70
N LEU A 304 3.30 20.30 29.90
CA LEU A 304 2.70 19.87 31.16
C LEU A 304 1.29 20.47 31.35
N THR A 305 1.13 21.77 31.08
CA THR A 305 -0.13 22.50 31.20
C THR A 305 -1.21 21.90 30.30
N TYR A 306 -0.90 21.66 29.03
CA TYR A 306 -1.85 21.04 28.11
C TYR A 306 -2.06 19.55 28.39
N GLY A 307 -1.03 18.83 28.86
CA GLY A 307 -1.14 17.44 29.28
C GLY A 307 -2.09 17.24 30.47
N ASN A 308 -2.06 18.15 31.42
CA ASN A 308 -2.98 18.12 32.57
C ASN A 308 -4.44 18.41 32.17
N LYS A 309 -4.69 18.99 30.98
CA LYS A 309 -6.03 19.19 30.42
C LYS A 309 -6.58 17.98 29.65
N VAL A 310 -5.76 16.97 29.35
CA VAL A 310 -6.22 15.78 28.63
C VAL A 310 -7.15 14.95 29.52
N SER A 311 -8.35 14.64 29.00
CA SER A 311 -9.32 13.78 29.67
C SER A 311 -8.79 12.36 29.83
N GLU A 312 -9.00 11.74 30.99
CA GLU A 312 -8.69 10.32 31.24
C GLU A 312 -9.46 9.37 30.32
N SER A 313 -10.59 9.82 29.75
CA SER A 313 -11.36 9.06 28.76
C SER A 313 -10.80 9.13 27.34
N SER A 314 -9.85 10.03 27.08
CA SER A 314 -9.24 10.20 25.76
C SER A 314 -8.20 9.11 25.50
N LYS A 315 -8.08 8.66 24.25
CA LYS A 315 -7.02 7.74 23.84
C LYS A 315 -5.62 8.36 23.95
N LEU A 316 -5.51 9.69 23.85
CA LEU A 316 -4.28 10.44 24.16
C LEU A 316 -3.79 10.22 25.60
N TYR A 317 -4.65 9.75 26.50
CA TYR A 317 -4.27 9.41 27.87
C TYR A 317 -3.55 8.08 27.99
N THR A 318 -3.93 7.10 27.18
CA THR A 318 -3.54 5.70 27.36
C THR A 318 -2.52 5.20 26.35
N THR A 319 -2.54 5.73 25.13
CA THR A 319 -1.81 5.14 24.00
C THR A 319 -0.83 6.14 23.40
N PRO A 320 0.47 5.82 23.29
CA PRO A 320 1.45 6.69 22.63
C PRO A 320 1.11 6.94 21.16
N LEU A 321 1.26 8.19 20.73
CA LEU A 321 1.22 8.61 19.33
C LEU A 321 2.51 8.21 18.62
N VAL A 322 2.39 7.61 17.44
CA VAL A 322 3.47 7.43 16.48
C VAL A 322 3.64 8.72 15.69
N ASN A 323 2.55 9.22 15.11
CA ASN A 323 2.57 10.36 14.20
C ASN A 323 1.29 11.22 14.29
N VAL A 324 1.40 12.47 13.84
CA VAL A 324 0.30 13.43 13.73
C VAL A 324 0.31 14.02 12.31
N VAL A 325 -0.83 13.96 11.62
CA VAL A 325 -0.94 14.37 10.22
C VAL A 325 -2.07 15.38 10.06
N PRO A 326 -1.79 16.64 9.72
CA PRO A 326 -2.84 17.63 9.43
C PRO A 326 -3.54 17.31 8.12
N MET A 327 -4.80 17.73 8.02
CA MET A 327 -5.68 17.40 6.91
C MET A 327 -6.57 18.59 6.52
N VAL A 328 -6.95 18.62 5.24
CA VAL A 328 -8.11 19.36 4.74
C VAL A 328 -9.18 18.33 4.40
N ASP A 329 -10.23 18.29 5.20
CA ASP A 329 -11.29 17.29 5.16
C ASP A 329 -10.70 15.86 5.27
N ASN A 330 -10.63 15.13 4.15
CA ASN A 330 -10.04 13.78 4.07
C ASN A 330 -8.69 13.74 3.34
N ALA A 331 -8.17 14.88 2.87
CA ALA A 331 -6.87 14.97 2.21
C ALA A 331 -5.76 15.25 3.22
N PHE A 332 -4.69 14.45 3.18
CA PHE A 332 -3.49 14.70 3.99
C PHE A 332 -2.74 15.94 3.51
N VAL A 333 -2.23 16.74 4.45
CA VAL A 333 -1.51 17.98 4.17
C VAL A 333 -0.04 17.82 4.54
N THR A 334 0.82 18.07 3.56
CA THR A 334 2.27 18.22 3.77
C THR A 334 2.79 19.58 3.34
N ASP A 335 2.00 20.38 2.60
CA ASP A 335 2.32 21.77 2.28
C ASP A 335 1.83 22.69 3.40
N TYR A 336 2.70 23.00 4.36
CA TYR A 336 2.37 23.89 5.46
C TYR A 336 2.42 25.36 5.05
N TYR A 337 3.23 25.73 4.06
CA TYR A 337 3.34 27.12 3.61
C TYR A 337 2.13 27.59 2.81
N GLY A 338 1.55 26.74 1.97
CA GLY A 338 0.43 27.08 1.07
C GLY A 338 -0.95 26.74 1.62
N GLN A 339 -1.05 25.74 2.51
CA GLN A 339 -2.35 25.19 2.94
C GLN A 339 -2.68 25.43 4.42
N HIS A 340 -1.83 26.11 5.20
CA HIS A 340 -2.08 26.30 6.64
C HIS A 340 -3.45 26.89 6.98
N GLU A 341 -3.98 27.84 6.20
CA GLU A 341 -5.32 28.40 6.48
C GLU A 341 -6.47 27.43 6.19
N GLN A 342 -6.24 26.36 5.43
CA GLN A 342 -7.26 25.38 5.03
C GLN A 342 -7.30 24.17 5.95
N ILE A 343 -6.25 23.94 6.75
CA ILE A 343 -6.17 22.81 7.70
C ILE A 343 -7.35 22.92 8.67
N ASN A 344 -8.23 21.91 8.62
CA ASN A 344 -9.46 21.87 9.40
C ASN A 344 -9.63 20.55 10.15
N ARG A 345 -8.67 19.62 10.03
CA ARG A 345 -8.72 18.31 10.66
C ARG A 345 -7.32 17.77 10.94
N LEU A 346 -7.21 16.87 11.89
CA LEU A 346 -5.98 16.23 12.34
C LEU A 346 -6.19 14.72 12.44
N MET A 347 -5.28 13.94 11.86
CA MET A 347 -5.20 12.51 12.10
C MET A 347 -4.13 12.20 13.15
N LEU A 348 -4.53 11.50 14.19
CA LEU A 348 -3.69 11.00 15.27
C LEU A 348 -3.42 9.52 15.03
N HIS A 349 -2.17 9.16 14.73
CA HIS A 349 -1.75 7.77 14.50
C HIS A 349 -1.11 7.21 15.77
N TYR A 350 -1.71 6.16 16.32
CA TYR A 350 -1.30 5.55 17.59
C TYR A 350 -0.43 4.30 17.39
N SER A 351 0.35 3.99 18.42
CA SER A 351 1.26 2.83 18.47
C SER A 351 0.57 1.45 18.53
N ASP A 352 -0.75 1.42 18.66
CA ASP A 352 -1.56 0.20 18.58
C ASP A 352 -2.18 -0.01 17.19
N ASP A 353 -1.59 0.59 16.15
CA ASP A 353 -2.02 0.53 14.74
C ASP A 353 -3.47 1.02 14.53
N THR A 354 -3.84 2.11 15.19
CA THR A 354 -5.14 2.76 14.99
C THR A 354 -4.99 4.26 14.73
N VAL A 355 -6.02 4.86 14.15
CA VAL A 355 -6.10 6.30 13.94
C VAL A 355 -7.34 6.91 14.60
N GLU A 356 -7.20 8.14 15.08
CA GLU A 356 -8.32 8.99 15.49
C GLU A 356 -8.31 10.27 14.65
N TYR A 357 -9.48 10.76 14.25
CA TYR A 357 -9.61 12.00 13.50
C TYR A 357 -10.27 13.06 14.37
N VAL A 358 -9.62 14.20 14.52
CA VAL A 358 -10.07 15.33 15.34
C VAL A 358 -10.25 16.56 14.46
N ASP A 359 -11.39 17.23 14.59
CA ASP A 359 -11.65 18.47 13.86
C ASP A 359 -10.87 19.64 14.49
N LEU A 360 -10.39 20.55 13.64
CA LEU A 360 -9.64 21.72 14.04
C LEU A 360 -10.43 22.99 13.75
N THR A 361 -10.30 23.99 14.62
CA THR A 361 -10.76 25.35 14.32
C THR A 361 -9.72 26.10 13.49
N ALA A 362 -10.14 27.20 12.85
CA ALA A 362 -9.23 28.08 12.12
C ALA A 362 -8.04 28.48 13.00
N GLY A 363 -6.83 28.30 12.46
CA GLY A 363 -5.61 28.52 13.21
C GLY A 363 -5.26 30.00 13.36
N GLN A 364 -4.46 30.33 14.37
CA GLN A 364 -3.94 31.67 14.63
C GLN A 364 -2.44 31.63 14.87
N PHE A 365 -1.74 32.71 14.51
CA PHE A 365 -0.31 32.82 14.80
C PHE A 365 -0.09 33.09 16.29
N PHE A 366 0.89 32.41 16.87
CA PHE A 366 1.29 32.66 18.25
C PHE A 366 2.01 34.01 18.34
N LYS A 367 1.28 35.04 18.79
CA LYS A 367 1.77 36.43 18.86
C LYS A 367 2.33 36.90 17.51
N ASP A 368 3.54 37.44 17.47
CA ASP A 368 4.29 37.87 16.29
C ASP A 368 5.24 36.80 15.73
N SER A 369 5.19 35.59 16.30
CA SER A 369 5.97 34.44 15.81
C SER A 369 5.33 33.80 14.57
N GLN A 370 6.09 32.94 13.89
CA GLN A 370 5.57 32.16 12.75
C GLN A 370 5.11 30.75 13.14
N VAL A 371 4.87 30.50 14.42
CA VAL A 371 4.20 29.28 14.90
C VAL A 371 2.69 29.46 14.72
N LYS A 372 2.04 28.51 14.03
CA LYS A 372 0.59 28.54 13.78
C LYS A 372 -0.10 27.51 14.68
N GLU A 373 -1.00 27.99 15.54
CA GLU A 373 -1.75 27.19 16.51
C GLU A 373 -3.16 26.90 15.99
N TYR A 374 -3.59 25.64 16.07
CA TYR A 374 -4.95 25.19 15.77
C TYR A 374 -5.59 24.63 17.03
N SER A 375 -6.85 24.97 17.32
CA SER A 375 -7.54 24.37 18.47
C SER A 375 -8.25 23.08 18.07
N LEU A 376 -8.15 22.05 18.91
CA LEU A 376 -8.86 20.79 18.73
C LEU A 376 -10.31 20.98 19.19
N ALA A 377 -11.25 20.87 18.26
CA ALA A 377 -12.65 21.18 18.50
C ALA A 377 -13.23 20.35 19.67
N GLY A 378 -13.93 21.03 20.59
CA GLY A 378 -14.52 20.39 21.77
C GLY A 378 -13.54 20.08 22.90
N THR A 379 -12.29 20.54 22.79
CA THR A 379 -11.26 20.41 23.85
C THR A 379 -10.53 21.73 24.09
N ASP A 380 -9.80 21.82 25.19
CA ASP A 380 -8.88 22.94 25.46
C ASP A 380 -7.47 22.69 24.90
N LEU A 381 -7.31 21.70 24.01
CA LEU A 381 -6.02 21.33 23.43
C LEU A 381 -5.77 22.11 22.13
N ILE A 382 -4.49 22.33 21.85
CA ILE A 382 -4.03 22.91 20.59
C ILE A 382 -3.04 21.98 19.89
N TYR A 383 -2.84 22.22 18.61
CA TYR A 383 -1.84 21.59 17.75
C TYR A 383 -1.03 22.67 17.04
N THR A 384 0.27 22.47 16.91
CA THR A 384 1.11 23.22 15.96
C THR A 384 1.87 22.25 15.07
N PRO A 385 1.94 22.49 13.75
CA PRO A 385 2.88 21.81 12.89
C PRO A 385 4.32 22.02 13.37
N GLU A 386 5.16 21.03 13.12
CA GLU A 386 6.60 21.12 13.31
C GLU A 386 7.27 21.90 12.17
N GLN A 387 6.89 23.17 12.04
CA GLN A 387 7.40 24.09 11.03
C GLN A 387 7.06 25.54 11.38
N PHE A 388 7.90 26.47 10.93
CA PHE A 388 7.57 27.90 10.94
C PHE A 388 6.85 28.30 9.65
N ILE A 389 5.61 28.77 9.76
CA ILE A 389 4.79 29.16 8.60
C ILE A 389 5.25 30.53 8.10
N GLN A 390 6.18 30.52 7.15
CA GLN A 390 6.86 31.70 6.61
C GLN A 390 6.68 31.78 5.09
N ASN A 391 6.86 32.96 4.52
CA ASN A 391 6.80 33.13 3.07
C ASN A 391 8.11 32.65 2.41
N GLN A 392 8.01 31.56 1.63
CA GLN A 392 9.11 30.95 0.89
C GLN A 392 8.96 31.12 -0.64
N ASP A 393 8.01 31.95 -1.11
CA ASP A 393 7.65 32.01 -2.53
C ASP A 393 8.83 32.42 -3.41
N SER A 394 9.73 33.29 -2.97
CA SER A 394 10.92 33.67 -3.76
C SER A 394 11.85 32.49 -4.03
N LEU A 395 12.16 31.69 -3.01
CA LEU A 395 13.00 30.48 -3.16
C LEU A 395 12.30 29.47 -4.07
N VAL A 396 11.00 29.24 -3.82
CA VAL A 396 10.19 28.31 -4.62
C VAL A 396 10.12 28.77 -6.07
N ASP A 397 9.94 30.07 -6.35
CA ASP A 397 9.90 30.62 -7.71
C ASP A 397 11.20 30.38 -8.46
N GLU A 398 12.36 30.61 -7.81
CA GLU A 398 13.67 30.33 -8.40
C GLU A 398 13.84 28.84 -8.76
N LEU A 399 13.48 27.94 -7.84
CA LEU A 399 13.54 26.49 -8.09
C LEU A 399 12.55 26.05 -9.16
N VAL A 400 11.31 26.55 -9.14
CA VAL A 400 10.29 26.26 -10.15
C VAL A 400 10.78 26.64 -11.54
N ASN A 401 11.37 27.83 -11.70
CA ASN A 401 11.88 28.31 -12.98
C ASN A 401 12.94 27.35 -13.56
N GLU A 402 13.84 26.83 -12.73
CA GLU A 402 14.87 25.88 -13.15
C GLU A 402 14.29 24.49 -13.44
N LEU A 403 13.42 23.96 -12.58
CA LEU A 403 12.88 22.61 -12.70
C LEU A 403 11.83 22.48 -13.83
N GLN A 404 11.03 23.51 -14.08
CA GLN A 404 10.07 23.53 -15.19
C GLN A 404 10.76 23.57 -16.56
N GLY A 405 11.97 24.12 -16.63
CA GLY A 405 12.79 24.14 -17.85
C GLY A 405 13.38 22.77 -18.23
N MET A 406 13.26 21.75 -17.37
CA MET A 406 13.87 20.45 -17.60
C MET A 406 13.10 19.59 -18.61
N ASP A 407 13.86 18.84 -19.40
CA ASP A 407 13.36 17.79 -20.28
C ASP A 407 13.65 16.41 -19.67
N TYR A 408 12.69 15.50 -19.75
CA TYR A 408 12.76 14.17 -19.16
C TYR A 408 13.94 13.34 -19.69
N PHE A 409 14.09 13.27 -21.01
CA PHE A 409 15.13 12.47 -21.65
C PHE A 409 16.52 13.04 -21.47
N ASP A 410 16.63 14.37 -21.49
CA ASP A 410 17.90 15.03 -21.19
C ASP A 410 18.29 14.77 -19.74
N SER A 411 17.34 14.84 -18.81
CA SER A 411 17.56 14.50 -17.39
C SER A 411 18.01 13.05 -17.20
N LEU A 412 17.34 12.09 -17.85
CA LEU A 412 17.76 10.69 -17.85
C LEU A 412 19.15 10.50 -18.45
N SER A 413 19.47 11.18 -19.55
CA SER A 413 20.76 11.05 -20.23
C SER A 413 21.89 11.66 -19.41
N ASN A 414 21.62 12.77 -18.70
CA ASN A 414 22.57 13.40 -17.79
C ASN A 414 22.87 12.52 -16.58
N LEU A 415 21.84 11.92 -15.97
CA LEU A 415 22.00 11.00 -14.84
C LEU A 415 22.64 9.69 -15.25
N TYR A 416 22.21 9.13 -16.37
CA TYR A 416 22.52 7.77 -16.80
C TYR A 416 22.91 7.73 -18.28
N PRO A 417 24.09 8.23 -18.68
CA PRO A 417 24.48 8.31 -20.10
C PRO A 417 24.42 6.98 -20.87
N ASN A 418 24.50 5.85 -20.15
CA ASN A 418 24.47 4.49 -20.71
C ASN A 418 23.28 3.66 -20.19
N PHE A 419 22.14 4.29 -19.84
CA PHE A 419 20.95 3.56 -19.37
C PHE A 419 20.50 2.48 -20.37
N LYS A 420 20.08 1.30 -19.93
CA LYS A 420 19.65 0.23 -20.85
C LYS A 420 18.15 0.27 -21.08
N TYR A 421 17.76 -0.18 -22.27
CA TYR A 421 16.36 -0.47 -22.58
C TYR A 421 16.01 -1.89 -22.17
N ASP A 422 14.75 -2.08 -21.76
CA ASP A 422 14.21 -3.42 -21.59
C ASP A 422 14.23 -4.21 -22.91
N ASN A 423 14.44 -5.52 -22.82
CA ASN A 423 14.51 -6.40 -23.99
C ASN A 423 13.23 -6.35 -24.84
N THR A 424 12.07 -6.13 -24.24
CA THR A 424 10.79 -5.94 -24.93
C THR A 424 10.85 -4.76 -25.90
N LEU A 425 11.38 -3.61 -25.47
CA LEU A 425 11.52 -2.41 -26.32
C LEU A 425 12.54 -2.67 -27.44
N ILE A 426 13.67 -3.30 -27.13
CA ILE A 426 14.70 -3.65 -28.11
C ILE A 426 14.13 -4.59 -29.18
N VAL A 427 13.39 -5.62 -28.78
CA VAL A 427 12.76 -6.57 -29.72
C VAL A 427 11.75 -5.87 -30.62
N ALA A 428 10.90 -5.02 -30.06
CA ALA A 428 9.93 -4.24 -30.83
C ALA A 428 10.61 -3.36 -31.88
N GLU A 429 11.61 -2.58 -31.48
CA GLU A 429 12.32 -1.68 -32.39
C GLU A 429 13.12 -2.43 -33.46
N ARG A 430 13.78 -3.53 -33.07
CA ARG A 430 14.51 -4.39 -34.00
C ARG A 430 13.60 -4.92 -35.11
N LEU A 431 12.37 -5.34 -34.75
CA LEU A 431 11.38 -5.79 -35.72
C LEU A 431 10.88 -4.65 -36.60
N ARG A 432 10.62 -3.47 -36.02
CA ARG A 432 10.22 -2.27 -36.77
C ARG A 432 11.25 -1.88 -37.83
N LEU A 433 12.54 -2.01 -37.50
CA LEU A 433 13.67 -1.72 -38.39
C LEU A 433 14.07 -2.88 -39.31
N SER A 434 13.42 -4.06 -39.20
CA SER A 434 13.79 -5.28 -39.94
C SER A 434 15.26 -5.71 -39.73
N LEU A 435 15.75 -5.56 -38.51
CA LEU A 435 17.13 -5.90 -38.12
C LEU A 435 17.27 -7.37 -37.71
N PRO A 436 18.47 -7.99 -37.90
CA PRO A 436 18.70 -9.38 -37.55
C PRO A 436 18.70 -9.59 -36.03
N ASN A 437 18.17 -10.73 -35.55
CA ASN A 437 18.27 -11.14 -34.14
C ASN A 437 19.72 -11.54 -33.78
N SER A 438 20.55 -10.52 -33.55
CA SER A 438 21.96 -10.63 -33.20
C SER A 438 22.35 -9.46 -32.29
N SER A 439 23.50 -9.55 -31.61
CA SER A 439 24.00 -8.47 -30.77
C SER A 439 24.14 -7.14 -31.53
N ALA A 440 24.60 -7.18 -32.78
CA ALA A 440 24.70 -5.99 -33.64
C ALA A 440 23.34 -5.37 -33.96
N GLY A 441 22.32 -6.20 -34.24
CA GLY A 441 20.96 -5.73 -34.47
C GLY A 441 20.32 -5.14 -33.21
N ASN A 442 20.57 -5.73 -32.04
CA ASN A 442 20.10 -5.18 -30.76
C ASN A 442 20.74 -3.81 -30.46
N SER A 443 22.05 -3.64 -30.69
CA SER A 443 22.72 -2.36 -30.51
C SER A 443 22.20 -1.28 -31.46
N GLN A 444 21.87 -1.63 -32.71
CA GLN A 444 21.25 -0.70 -33.66
C GLN A 444 19.82 -0.32 -33.24
N ALA A 445 19.03 -1.26 -32.77
CA ALA A 445 17.70 -0.99 -32.23
C ALA A 445 17.77 -0.07 -31.00
N GLU A 446 18.71 -0.33 -30.09
CA GLU A 446 18.94 0.53 -28.92
C GLU A 446 19.33 1.96 -29.31
N ALA A 447 20.21 2.12 -30.30
CA ALA A 447 20.57 3.43 -30.83
C ALA A 447 19.37 4.17 -31.42
N SER A 448 18.50 3.47 -32.16
CA SER A 448 17.27 4.03 -32.72
C SER A 448 16.26 4.42 -31.63
N LEU A 449 16.08 3.61 -30.59
CA LEU A 449 15.23 3.97 -29.44
C LEU A 449 15.71 5.26 -28.78
N ARG A 450 17.03 5.45 -28.63
CA ARG A 450 17.61 6.70 -28.11
C ARG A 450 17.37 7.88 -29.03
N GLU A 451 17.57 7.72 -30.34
CA GLU A 451 17.32 8.77 -31.34
C GLU A 451 15.85 9.20 -31.34
N LEU A 452 14.94 8.23 -31.22
CA LEU A 452 13.50 8.47 -31.12
C LEU A 452 13.03 8.98 -29.76
N ARG A 453 13.93 9.02 -28.76
CA ARG A 453 13.59 9.33 -27.36
C ARG A 453 12.39 8.49 -26.90
N VAL A 454 12.54 7.16 -26.98
CA VAL A 454 11.55 6.23 -26.43
C VAL A 454 11.80 6.05 -24.95
N ASP A 455 10.75 6.12 -24.13
CA ASP A 455 10.92 6.13 -22.68
C ASP A 455 11.29 4.72 -22.18
N PRO A 456 12.47 4.54 -21.56
CA PRO A 456 12.88 3.24 -21.04
C PRO A 456 12.14 2.83 -19.75
N LEU A 457 11.52 3.77 -19.03
CA LEU A 457 10.89 3.56 -17.73
C LEU A 457 9.36 3.74 -17.73
N TYR A 458 8.79 4.31 -18.80
CA TYR A 458 7.37 4.70 -18.88
C TYR A 458 6.96 5.73 -17.82
N LEU A 459 7.86 6.67 -17.52
CA LEU A 459 7.66 7.75 -16.56
C LEU A 459 7.47 9.12 -17.19
N GLU A 460 7.70 9.32 -18.49
CA GLU A 460 7.62 10.63 -19.16
C GLU A 460 6.26 11.34 -18.95
N PRO A 461 5.09 10.67 -19.07
CA PRO A 461 3.81 11.34 -18.79
C PRO A 461 3.71 11.79 -17.33
N ALA A 462 4.16 10.96 -16.39
CA ALA A 462 4.19 11.30 -14.97
C ALA A 462 5.20 12.41 -14.66
N TYR A 463 6.35 12.40 -15.34
CA TYR A 463 7.39 13.41 -15.20
C TYR A 463 6.87 14.78 -15.61
N ASN A 464 6.19 14.85 -16.77
CA ASN A 464 5.59 16.09 -17.24
C ASN A 464 4.49 16.58 -16.29
N LYS A 465 3.66 15.68 -15.75
CA LYS A 465 2.68 16.03 -14.71
C LYS A 465 3.35 16.58 -13.44
N VAL A 466 4.42 15.96 -12.96
CA VAL A 466 5.19 16.45 -11.80
C VAL A 466 5.80 17.81 -12.10
N LYS A 467 6.43 17.97 -13.28
CA LYS A 467 7.03 19.22 -13.75
C LYS A 467 6.03 20.37 -13.81
N ASP A 468 4.86 20.14 -14.39
CA ASP A 468 3.80 21.15 -14.51
C ASP A 468 3.28 21.60 -13.13
N ASN A 469 3.36 20.72 -12.12
CA ASN A 469 2.88 20.96 -10.76
C ASN A 469 4.01 21.11 -9.72
N ILE A 470 5.27 21.31 -10.16
CA ILE A 470 6.46 21.20 -9.30
C ILE A 470 6.44 22.15 -8.10
N ARG A 471 5.79 23.31 -8.23
CA ARG A 471 5.57 24.26 -7.13
C ARG A 471 4.95 23.58 -5.91
N SER A 472 3.91 22.77 -6.11
CA SER A 472 3.22 22.09 -5.01
C SER A 472 4.13 21.05 -4.34
N TYR A 473 4.85 20.26 -5.14
CA TYR A 473 5.78 19.27 -4.62
C TYR A 473 6.93 19.92 -3.84
N LEU A 474 7.47 21.05 -4.31
CA LEU A 474 8.50 21.81 -3.61
C LEU A 474 7.99 22.38 -2.29
N LYS A 475 6.77 22.93 -2.25
CA LYS A 475 6.21 23.44 -0.99
C LYS A 475 6.00 22.32 0.04
N SER A 476 5.49 21.16 -0.38
CA SER A 476 5.41 19.97 0.49
C SER A 476 6.79 19.52 0.95
N LEU A 477 7.76 19.38 0.03
CA LEU A 477 9.13 18.97 0.34
C LEU A 477 9.77 19.89 1.38
N LEU A 478 9.77 21.20 1.13
CA LEU A 478 10.37 22.20 2.01
C LEU A 478 9.66 22.31 3.37
N SER A 479 8.38 21.97 3.44
CA SER A 479 7.65 21.93 4.71
C SER A 479 8.03 20.71 5.56
N GLN A 480 8.38 19.60 4.90
CA GLN A 480 8.67 18.33 5.57
C GLN A 480 10.15 18.06 5.82
N GLU A 481 11.07 18.72 5.11
CA GLU A 481 12.51 18.48 5.20
C GLU A 481 13.11 18.92 6.55
N ALA A 482 13.28 20.22 6.74
CA ALA A 482 13.87 20.84 7.92
C ALA A 482 13.25 22.22 8.11
N VAL A 483 13.44 22.82 9.28
CA VAL A 483 12.96 24.17 9.56
C VAL A 483 14.03 25.18 9.13
N TYR A 484 13.78 25.90 8.05
CA TYR A 484 14.65 26.98 7.57
C TYR A 484 14.01 28.33 7.85
N ALA A 485 14.62 29.12 8.73
CA ALA A 485 14.14 30.48 8.97
C ALA A 485 14.28 31.34 7.68
N SER A 486 13.25 32.11 7.33
CA SER A 486 13.20 32.94 6.12
C SER A 486 14.26 34.05 6.11
N THR A 487 14.79 34.38 7.28
CA THR A 487 15.89 35.33 7.48
C THR A 487 17.27 34.70 7.34
N ASP A 488 17.37 33.37 7.21
CA ASP A 488 18.62 32.65 7.00
C ASP A 488 19.01 32.63 5.51
N GLN A 489 19.72 33.66 5.07
CA GLN A 489 20.15 33.77 3.69
C GLN A 489 21.16 32.67 3.30
N ALA A 490 22.04 32.26 4.21
CA ALA A 490 23.06 31.27 3.96
C ALA A 490 22.46 29.85 3.80
N GLY A 491 21.59 29.44 4.73
CA GLY A 491 20.93 28.14 4.67
C GLY A 491 19.95 28.02 3.49
N LEU A 492 19.16 29.07 3.20
CA LEU A 492 18.27 29.06 2.03
C LEU A 492 19.05 29.01 0.71
N THR A 493 20.17 29.71 0.61
CA THR A 493 21.05 29.63 -0.58
C THR A 493 21.66 28.24 -0.71
N TYR A 494 22.15 27.65 0.38
CA TYR A 494 22.66 26.28 0.37
C TYR A 494 21.59 25.27 -0.07
N LEU A 495 20.39 25.35 0.50
CA LEU A 495 19.28 24.45 0.17
C LEU A 495 18.93 24.54 -1.31
N LYS A 496 18.84 25.77 -1.84
CA LYS A 496 18.66 26.01 -3.28
C LYS A 496 19.74 25.30 -4.09
N ASP A 497 21.01 25.56 -3.77
CA ASP A 497 22.14 25.02 -4.52
C ASP A 497 22.20 23.48 -4.43
N GLN A 498 21.82 22.88 -3.30
CA GLN A 498 21.69 21.43 -3.15
C GLN A 498 20.61 20.84 -4.07
N ILE A 499 19.40 21.44 -4.05
CA ILE A 499 18.30 21.01 -4.89
C ILE A 499 18.69 21.15 -6.37
N LEU A 500 19.29 22.26 -6.77
CA LEU A 500 19.73 22.48 -8.15
C LEU A 500 20.86 21.54 -8.57
N ALA A 501 21.77 21.17 -7.66
CA ALA A 501 22.85 20.22 -7.92
C ALA A 501 22.34 18.77 -8.10
N ASN A 502 21.15 18.45 -7.57
CA ASN A 502 20.54 17.11 -7.65
C ASN A 502 19.18 17.12 -8.35
N LYS A 503 18.88 18.16 -9.14
CA LYS A 503 17.55 18.40 -9.70
C LYS A 503 17.02 17.25 -10.54
N GLU A 504 17.87 16.61 -11.34
CA GLU A 504 17.48 15.46 -12.15
C GLU A 504 17.10 14.27 -11.26
N LYS A 505 17.85 14.03 -10.19
CA LYS A 505 17.55 12.95 -9.23
C LYS A 505 16.23 13.22 -8.51
N LEU A 506 16.06 14.44 -8.01
CA LEU A 506 14.84 14.83 -7.30
C LEU A 506 13.61 14.67 -8.20
N MET A 507 13.66 15.20 -9.42
CA MET A 507 12.57 15.11 -10.39
C MET A 507 12.23 13.65 -10.73
N LEU A 508 13.23 12.78 -10.93
CA LEU A 508 13.00 11.37 -11.21
C LEU A 508 12.43 10.62 -10.01
N GLY A 509 12.91 10.91 -8.80
CA GLY A 509 12.39 10.35 -7.55
C GLY A 509 10.92 10.72 -7.29
N LEU A 510 10.59 12.01 -7.40
CA LEU A 510 9.22 12.52 -7.33
C LEU A 510 8.32 11.82 -8.35
N THR A 511 8.80 11.68 -9.58
CA THR A 511 8.06 11.05 -10.68
C THR A 511 7.77 9.58 -10.41
N TYR A 512 8.78 8.82 -9.97
CA TYR A 512 8.63 7.40 -9.67
C TYR A 512 7.61 7.18 -8.55
N MET A 513 7.72 7.96 -7.48
CA MET A 513 6.82 7.87 -6.34
C MET A 513 5.39 8.34 -6.66
N ASP A 514 5.19 9.46 -7.38
CA ASP A 514 3.85 9.87 -7.85
C ASP A 514 3.23 8.84 -8.79
N ARG A 515 4.03 8.15 -9.61
CA ARG A 515 3.49 7.18 -10.57
C ARG A 515 3.06 5.86 -9.94
N LEU A 516 3.76 5.37 -8.92
CA LEU A 516 3.52 4.03 -8.35
C LEU A 516 2.91 4.03 -6.94
N TYR A 517 2.96 5.14 -6.20
CA TYR A 517 2.51 5.23 -4.80
C TYR A 517 1.39 6.26 -4.59
N ASN A 518 0.88 6.84 -5.68
CA ASN A 518 -0.36 7.62 -5.66
C ASN A 518 -1.57 6.69 -5.62
N ILE A 519 -1.88 6.22 -4.40
CA ILE A 519 -2.82 5.14 -4.14
C ILE A 519 -3.99 5.66 -3.29
N ASN A 520 -5.20 5.26 -3.67
CA ASN A 520 -6.42 5.57 -2.93
C ASN A 520 -6.76 4.45 -1.93
N TYR A 521 -7.13 4.86 -0.73
CA TYR A 521 -7.77 4.06 0.31
C TYR A 521 -9.12 4.70 0.57
N ASP A 522 -10.13 4.22 -0.16
CA ASP A 522 -11.45 4.84 -0.26
C ASP A 522 -11.39 6.32 -0.67
N ASP A 523 -11.75 7.22 0.24
CA ASP A 523 -11.79 8.66 0.03
C ASP A 523 -10.48 9.37 0.42
N LYS A 524 -9.46 8.63 0.85
CA LYS A 524 -8.14 9.14 1.24
C LYS A 524 -7.11 8.72 0.22
N ASN A 525 -6.19 9.62 -0.13
CA ASN A 525 -5.09 9.34 -1.04
C ASN A 525 -3.76 9.52 -0.31
N ILE A 526 -2.91 8.49 -0.33
CA ILE A 526 -1.66 8.49 0.44
C ILE A 526 -0.48 9.14 -0.29
N LYS A 527 -0.67 9.74 -1.47
CA LYS A 527 0.43 10.30 -2.29
C LYS A 527 1.32 11.25 -1.48
N GLU A 528 0.74 12.22 -0.77
CA GLU A 528 1.51 13.17 0.05
C GLU A 528 2.32 12.46 1.15
N LEU A 529 1.74 11.43 1.78
CA LEU A 529 2.44 10.63 2.79
C LEU A 529 3.58 9.80 2.18
N SER A 530 3.30 9.13 1.07
CA SER A 530 4.26 8.28 0.36
C SER A 530 5.46 9.05 -0.20
N LEU A 531 5.30 10.35 -0.48
CA LEU A 531 6.36 11.22 -0.98
C LEU A 531 7.14 11.86 0.17
N PHE A 532 6.44 12.39 1.18
CA PHE A 532 7.02 13.36 2.11
C PHE A 532 6.97 12.96 3.59
N ARG A 533 6.30 11.86 3.94
CA ARG A 533 6.12 11.41 5.33
C ARG A 533 6.52 9.94 5.51
N GLN A 534 7.79 9.60 5.22
CA GLN A 534 8.29 8.25 5.54
C GLN A 534 8.29 7.97 7.06
N ASP A 535 8.28 9.04 7.86
CA ASP A 535 8.10 9.05 9.31
C ASP A 535 6.70 8.65 9.78
N PHE A 536 5.74 8.43 8.87
CA PHE A 536 4.37 8.08 9.23
C PHE A 536 4.28 6.88 10.17
N PHE A 537 5.19 5.91 10.02
CA PHE A 537 5.31 4.71 10.87
C PHE A 537 6.42 4.82 11.94
N GLY A 538 7.00 6.01 12.16
CA GLY A 538 7.91 6.30 13.27
C GLY A 538 9.40 6.41 12.93
N ASN A 539 9.79 6.22 11.65
CA ASN A 539 11.19 6.36 11.22
C ASN A 539 11.45 7.75 10.63
N GLU A 540 12.21 8.59 11.33
CA GLU A 540 12.61 9.89 10.79
C GLU A 540 13.54 9.73 9.58
N VAL A 541 13.10 10.26 8.43
CA VAL A 541 13.83 10.21 7.17
C VAL A 541 13.63 11.54 6.44
N SER A 542 14.72 12.12 5.96
CA SER A 542 14.69 13.30 5.08
C SER A 542 13.93 12.96 3.79
N PRO A 543 12.81 13.63 3.47
CA PRO A 543 12.11 13.43 2.21
C PRO A 543 12.96 13.83 1.00
N TYR A 544 13.85 14.83 1.13
CA TYR A 544 14.77 15.21 0.06
C TYR A 544 15.78 14.10 -0.24
N GLU A 545 16.44 13.56 0.79
CA GLU A 545 17.38 12.46 0.61
C GLU A 545 16.67 11.21 0.09
N PHE A 546 15.50 10.88 0.61
CA PHE A 546 14.68 9.76 0.14
C PHE A 546 14.40 9.86 -1.37
N LEU A 547 13.86 10.98 -1.83
CA LEU A 547 13.50 11.17 -3.24
C LEU A 547 14.72 11.21 -4.15
N THR A 548 15.78 11.93 -3.77
CA THR A 548 17.01 12.00 -4.58
C THR A 548 17.72 10.65 -4.67
N ASN A 549 17.69 9.85 -3.60
CA ASN A 549 18.24 8.49 -3.62
C ASN A 549 17.45 7.55 -4.52
N ILE A 550 16.10 7.61 -4.53
CA ILE A 550 15.29 6.89 -5.51
C ILE A 550 15.69 7.28 -6.93
N GLY A 551 15.78 8.57 -7.20
CA GLY A 551 16.22 9.10 -8.50
C GLY A 551 17.65 8.68 -8.88
N ASN A 552 18.45 8.18 -7.94
CA ASN A 552 19.83 7.73 -8.11
C ASN A 552 19.98 6.19 -8.19
N LEU A 553 18.91 5.41 -8.09
CA LEU A 553 18.96 3.94 -8.07
C LEU A 553 19.39 3.30 -9.41
N GLY A 554 19.37 4.06 -10.51
CA GLY A 554 19.59 3.55 -11.86
C GLY A 554 18.33 3.02 -12.53
N THR A 555 18.30 3.08 -13.86
CA THR A 555 17.12 2.72 -14.65
C THR A 555 16.68 1.27 -14.46
N ASP A 556 17.63 0.34 -14.29
CA ASP A 556 17.32 -1.08 -14.06
C ASP A 556 16.43 -1.28 -12.83
N LYS A 557 16.70 -0.57 -11.72
CA LYS A 557 15.90 -0.66 -10.50
C LYS A 557 14.57 0.07 -10.63
N LEU A 558 14.51 1.16 -11.39
CA LEU A 558 13.30 1.95 -11.57
C LEU A 558 12.29 1.36 -12.58
N MET A 559 12.61 0.26 -13.26
CA MET A 559 11.64 -0.42 -14.13
C MET A 559 10.49 -1.04 -13.31
N PHE A 560 9.24 -0.96 -13.79
CA PHE A 560 8.07 -1.40 -13.01
C PHE A 560 8.06 -2.91 -12.75
N LYS A 561 8.61 -3.71 -13.68
CA LYS A 561 8.82 -5.15 -13.46
C LYS A 561 9.68 -5.48 -12.23
N ASN A 562 10.47 -4.52 -11.74
CA ASN A 562 11.33 -4.61 -10.58
C ASN A 562 10.80 -3.83 -9.35
N SER A 563 9.59 -3.26 -9.44
CA SER A 563 9.02 -2.37 -8.41
C SER A 563 8.97 -3.01 -7.02
N ALA A 564 8.53 -4.27 -6.91
CA ALA A 564 8.51 -5.01 -5.65
C ALA A 564 9.91 -5.16 -5.04
N THR A 565 10.91 -5.53 -5.85
CA THR A 565 12.31 -5.63 -5.41
C THR A 565 12.88 -4.27 -5.02
N THR A 566 12.57 -3.20 -5.76
CA THR A 566 13.01 -1.84 -5.45
C THR A 566 12.39 -1.34 -4.15
N TYR A 567 11.14 -1.71 -3.89
CA TYR A 567 10.51 -1.46 -2.60
C TYR A 567 11.29 -2.15 -1.48
N GLU A 568 11.42 -3.48 -1.54
CA GLU A 568 12.02 -4.30 -0.49
C GLU A 568 13.49 -3.92 -0.22
N THR A 569 14.26 -3.64 -1.27
CA THR A 569 15.71 -3.36 -1.14
C THR A 569 16.05 -1.92 -0.77
N TYR A 570 15.10 -0.98 -0.88
CA TYR A 570 15.36 0.43 -0.59
C TYR A 570 14.20 1.08 0.19
N ILE A 571 13.02 1.23 -0.43
CA ILE A 571 11.92 2.04 0.12
C ILE A 571 11.43 1.50 1.48
N GLY A 572 11.27 0.19 1.62
CA GLY A 572 10.76 -0.43 2.84
C GLY A 572 11.62 -0.17 4.08
N SER A 573 12.94 -0.04 3.90
CA SER A 573 13.86 0.30 5.00
C SER A 573 13.67 1.72 5.53
N GLN A 574 13.13 2.62 4.70
CA GLN A 574 12.96 4.03 5.04
C GLN A 574 11.69 4.24 5.87
N ASN A 575 10.62 3.49 5.58
CA ASN A 575 9.34 3.62 6.27
C ASN A 575 9.05 2.50 7.29
N GLY A 576 9.96 1.54 7.46
CA GLY A 576 9.82 0.45 8.43
C GLY A 576 8.92 -0.71 7.99
N GLN A 577 8.39 -0.70 6.77
CA GLN A 577 7.57 -1.78 6.23
C GLN A 577 8.39 -2.65 5.27
N THR A 578 8.59 -3.94 5.59
CA THR A 578 9.58 -4.80 4.93
C THR A 578 9.25 -5.04 3.45
N THR A 579 8.01 -5.41 3.15
CA THR A 579 7.55 -5.68 1.78
C THR A 579 6.51 -4.67 1.32
N VAL A 580 6.31 -4.58 -0.01
CA VAL A 580 5.25 -3.72 -0.57
C VAL A 580 3.88 -4.17 -0.08
N MET A 581 3.69 -5.47 0.22
CA MET A 581 2.43 -5.98 0.77
C MET A 581 2.22 -5.48 2.19
N ASP A 582 3.26 -5.50 3.04
CA ASP A 582 3.17 -4.98 4.41
C ASP A 582 2.78 -3.50 4.42
N TYR A 583 3.37 -2.73 3.52
CA TYR A 583 3.08 -1.31 3.33
C TYR A 583 1.63 -1.04 2.94
N LEU A 584 1.14 -1.74 1.91
CA LEU A 584 -0.23 -1.58 1.43
C LEU A 584 -1.25 -2.03 2.47
N SER A 585 -1.02 -3.18 3.10
CA SER A 585 -1.88 -3.70 4.16
C SER A 585 -1.84 -2.83 5.42
N ALA A 586 -0.70 -2.22 5.78
CA ALA A 586 -0.60 -1.30 6.91
C ALA A 586 -1.48 -0.05 6.70
N TYR A 587 -1.39 0.58 5.53
CA TYR A 587 -2.29 1.69 5.20
C TYR A 587 -3.75 1.25 5.11
N ASN A 588 -4.03 0.07 4.54
CA ASN A 588 -5.39 -0.42 4.44
C ASN A 588 -6.05 -0.56 5.82
N ARG A 589 -5.35 -1.18 6.78
CA ARG A 589 -5.83 -1.34 8.17
C ARG A 589 -6.10 0.00 8.87
N LEU A 590 -5.31 1.02 8.57
CA LEU A 590 -5.45 2.34 9.20
C LEU A 590 -6.53 3.19 8.55
N LEU A 591 -6.79 3.02 7.25
CA LEU A 591 -7.57 3.99 6.46
C LEU A 591 -8.91 3.45 5.96
N THR A 592 -9.15 2.14 5.99
CA THR A 592 -10.39 1.49 5.53
C THR A 592 -10.90 0.44 6.52
N ASP A 593 -12.15 0.00 6.34
CA ASP A 593 -12.76 -1.14 7.04
C ASP A 593 -12.79 -2.43 6.20
N LYS A 594 -12.18 -2.41 5.01
CA LYS A 594 -12.21 -3.50 4.03
C LYS A 594 -11.08 -4.48 4.26
N THR A 595 -11.30 -5.74 3.88
CA THR A 595 -10.19 -6.67 3.69
C THR A 595 -9.26 -6.16 2.58
N ASP A 596 -7.98 -6.57 2.59
CA ASP A 596 -7.01 -6.11 1.58
C ASP A 596 -7.47 -6.42 0.14
N ASN A 597 -8.16 -7.55 -0.07
CA ASN A 597 -8.68 -7.91 -1.37
C ASN A 597 -9.85 -7.03 -1.82
N GLU A 598 -10.81 -6.77 -0.92
CA GLU A 598 -11.93 -5.86 -1.20
C GLU A 598 -11.45 -4.43 -1.49
N TRP A 599 -10.48 -3.95 -0.69
CA TRP A 599 -9.84 -2.66 -0.93
C TRP A 599 -9.15 -2.64 -2.29
N PHE A 600 -8.26 -3.60 -2.58
CA PHE A 600 -7.51 -3.66 -3.84
C PHE A 600 -8.44 -3.63 -5.07
N LYS A 601 -9.53 -4.41 -5.03
CA LYS A 601 -10.55 -4.42 -6.10
C LYS A 601 -11.26 -3.09 -6.27
N SER A 602 -11.48 -2.34 -5.18
CA SER A 602 -12.10 -1.02 -5.24
C SER A 602 -11.12 0.11 -5.60
N ALA A 603 -9.83 -0.04 -5.28
CA ALA A 603 -8.80 0.95 -5.55
C ALA A 603 -8.23 0.84 -6.97
N SER A 604 -8.11 -0.37 -7.52
CA SER A 604 -7.67 -0.61 -8.89
C SER A 604 -8.77 -0.25 -9.90
N LYS A 605 -8.38 0.28 -11.06
CA LYS A 605 -9.28 0.47 -12.22
C LYS A 605 -9.40 -0.78 -13.10
N ALA A 606 -8.76 -1.89 -12.74
CA ALA A 606 -8.88 -3.14 -13.48
C ALA A 606 -10.24 -3.81 -13.20
N PHE A 607 -10.86 -4.38 -14.23
CA PHE A 607 -12.04 -5.22 -14.04
C PHE A 607 -11.61 -6.59 -13.51
N ILE A 608 -11.88 -6.84 -12.22
CA ILE A 608 -11.41 -8.02 -11.50
C ILE A 608 -12.55 -9.03 -11.29
N VAL A 609 -12.35 -10.26 -11.75
CA VAL A 609 -13.28 -11.39 -11.55
C VAL A 609 -12.57 -12.54 -10.83
N GLU A 610 -13.15 -13.03 -9.74
CA GLU A 610 -12.61 -14.12 -8.94
C GLU A 610 -13.63 -15.27 -8.95
N GLU A 611 -13.26 -16.42 -9.51
CA GLU A 611 -14.14 -17.58 -9.63
C GLU A 611 -13.58 -18.73 -8.78
N ALA A 612 -14.17 -18.92 -7.59
CA ALA A 612 -13.84 -20.03 -6.70
C ALA A 612 -14.26 -21.37 -7.31
N SER A 613 -13.47 -22.41 -7.07
CA SER A 613 -13.80 -23.79 -7.46
C SER A 613 -15.08 -24.25 -6.75
N LYS A 614 -15.88 -25.08 -7.43
CA LYS A 614 -17.01 -25.78 -6.78
C LYS A 614 -16.56 -27.01 -6.00
N GLU A 615 -15.43 -27.60 -6.38
CA GLU A 615 -14.89 -28.84 -5.78
C GLU A 615 -13.98 -28.56 -4.58
N VAL A 616 -13.21 -27.47 -4.64
CA VAL A 616 -12.28 -27.03 -3.59
C VAL A 616 -12.49 -25.53 -3.28
N PRO A 617 -13.65 -25.15 -2.71
CA PRO A 617 -14.03 -23.75 -2.50
C PRO A 617 -13.12 -23.00 -1.52
N ASP A 618 -12.39 -23.72 -0.66
CA ASP A 618 -11.47 -23.15 0.34
C ASP A 618 -10.14 -22.68 -0.27
N VAL A 619 -9.86 -22.99 -1.55
CA VAL A 619 -8.67 -22.48 -2.24
C VAL A 619 -8.81 -20.97 -2.43
N ASN A 620 -7.84 -20.21 -1.89
CA ASN A 620 -7.84 -18.77 -2.05
C ASN A 620 -7.61 -18.39 -3.53
N VAL A 621 -8.63 -17.72 -4.10
CA VAL A 621 -8.62 -17.16 -5.46
C VAL A 621 -8.59 -15.63 -5.48
N GLU A 622 -8.42 -15.00 -4.33
CA GLU A 622 -8.36 -13.56 -4.16
C GLU A 622 -7.17 -12.99 -4.91
N VAL A 623 -7.41 -12.00 -5.76
CA VAL A 623 -6.36 -11.44 -6.61
C VAL A 623 -5.22 -10.84 -5.78
N TYR A 624 -5.52 -10.20 -4.65
CA TYR A 624 -4.50 -9.62 -3.78
C TYR A 624 -3.58 -10.70 -3.18
N SER A 625 -4.16 -11.82 -2.72
CA SER A 625 -3.38 -12.95 -2.21
C SER A 625 -2.57 -13.66 -3.29
N ILE A 626 -3.02 -13.67 -4.54
CA ILE A 626 -2.26 -14.26 -5.65
C ILE A 626 -1.11 -13.34 -6.05
N LEU A 627 -1.36 -12.03 -6.11
CA LEU A 627 -0.35 -11.03 -6.42
C LEU A 627 0.71 -10.90 -5.32
N SER A 628 0.42 -11.27 -4.07
CA SER A 628 1.42 -11.25 -2.99
C SER A 628 2.60 -12.22 -3.20
N LYS A 629 2.43 -13.23 -4.05
CA LYS A 629 3.47 -14.22 -4.37
C LYS A 629 4.60 -13.56 -5.16
N GLU A 630 5.85 -13.90 -4.84
CA GLU A 630 7.07 -13.32 -5.44
C GLU A 630 7.00 -13.21 -6.98
N ARG A 631 6.46 -14.24 -7.64
CA ARG A 631 6.32 -14.31 -9.10
C ARG A 631 5.46 -13.18 -9.72
N HIS A 632 4.49 -12.67 -8.96
CA HIS A 632 3.44 -11.76 -9.44
C HIS A 632 3.45 -10.38 -8.74
N GLN A 633 4.25 -10.23 -7.68
CA GLN A 633 4.26 -9.05 -6.81
C GLN A 633 4.54 -7.74 -7.53
N SER A 634 5.36 -7.75 -8.58
CA SER A 634 5.66 -6.54 -9.35
C SER A 634 4.49 -5.99 -10.17
N TYR A 635 3.35 -6.70 -10.24
CA TYR A 635 2.15 -6.23 -10.95
C TYR A 635 1.23 -5.40 -10.04
N ILE A 636 1.41 -5.45 -8.72
CA ILE A 636 0.44 -4.87 -7.78
C ILE A 636 0.37 -3.34 -7.85
N LEU A 637 1.52 -2.65 -7.81
CA LEU A 637 1.55 -1.18 -7.88
C LEU A 637 1.07 -0.66 -9.24
N PRO A 638 1.50 -1.23 -10.39
CA PRO A 638 0.95 -0.85 -11.69
C PRO A 638 -0.57 -1.06 -11.83
N LEU A 639 -1.14 -2.12 -11.22
CA LEU A 639 -2.59 -2.35 -11.23
C LEU A 639 -3.35 -1.35 -10.34
N LEU A 640 -2.80 -0.96 -9.19
CA LEU A 640 -3.38 0.07 -8.31
C LEU A 640 -3.34 1.46 -8.94
N THR A 641 -2.37 1.72 -9.82
CA THR A 641 -2.10 3.05 -10.38
C THR A 641 -2.40 3.16 -11.87
N LEU A 642 -3.33 2.33 -12.37
CA LEU A 642 -3.83 2.43 -13.75
C LEU A 642 -4.39 3.83 -14.01
N LEU A 643 -3.98 4.46 -15.13
CA LEU A 643 -4.49 5.78 -15.49
C LEU A 643 -5.92 5.70 -16.04
N GLU A 644 -6.24 4.61 -16.75
CA GLU A 644 -7.54 4.36 -17.36
C GLU A 644 -8.08 2.95 -17.06
N GLU A 645 -9.40 2.81 -17.13
CA GLU A 645 -10.08 1.52 -17.19
C GLU A 645 -9.77 0.78 -18.51
N GLY A 646 -10.12 -0.51 -18.56
CA GLY A 646 -10.02 -1.32 -19.78
C GLY A 646 -8.96 -2.43 -19.73
N THR A 647 -8.30 -2.60 -18.58
CA THR A 647 -7.55 -3.81 -18.24
C THR A 647 -8.45 -4.73 -17.44
N TYR A 648 -8.41 -6.05 -17.70
CA TYR A 648 -9.09 -7.04 -16.87
C TYR A 648 -8.10 -8.02 -16.26
N VAL A 649 -8.44 -8.49 -15.06
CA VAL A 649 -7.76 -9.58 -14.37
C VAL A 649 -8.81 -10.57 -13.91
N PHE A 650 -8.61 -11.85 -14.16
CA PHE A 650 -9.44 -12.84 -13.50
C PHE A 650 -8.69 -14.07 -13.04
N THR A 651 -9.15 -14.62 -11.92
CA THR A 651 -8.46 -15.65 -11.14
C THR A 651 -9.39 -16.82 -10.86
N ASN A 652 -8.79 -18.00 -10.74
CA ASN A 652 -9.43 -19.22 -10.23
C ASN A 652 -8.36 -20.05 -9.50
N MET A 653 -8.68 -21.31 -9.15
CA MET A 653 -7.75 -22.15 -8.40
C MET A 653 -6.41 -22.42 -9.12
N THR A 654 -6.40 -22.37 -10.46
CA THR A 654 -5.23 -22.77 -11.28
C THR A 654 -4.56 -21.59 -11.98
N THR A 655 -5.32 -20.58 -12.43
CA THR A 655 -4.82 -19.53 -13.32
C THR A 655 -5.05 -18.12 -12.80
N ILE A 656 -4.16 -17.21 -13.20
CA ILE A 656 -4.35 -15.77 -13.16
C ILE A 656 -4.24 -15.25 -14.59
N ASN A 657 -5.20 -14.46 -15.05
CA ASN A 657 -5.36 -14.13 -16.46
C ASN A 657 -5.38 -12.61 -16.63
N PHE A 658 -4.60 -12.09 -17.56
CA PHE A 658 -4.45 -10.66 -17.82
C PHE A 658 -4.80 -10.34 -19.26
N GLY A 659 -5.58 -9.27 -19.49
CA GLY A 659 -5.82 -8.75 -20.82
C GLY A 659 -6.40 -7.35 -20.83
N MET A 660 -6.73 -6.86 -22.02
CA MET A 660 -7.25 -5.50 -22.22
C MET A 660 -8.43 -5.51 -23.20
N TYR A 661 -9.27 -4.48 -23.13
CA TYR A 661 -10.47 -4.34 -23.97
C TYR A 661 -10.12 -3.98 -25.41
N ASP A 662 -8.98 -3.35 -25.62
CA ASP A 662 -8.44 -2.86 -26.90
C ASP A 662 -8.50 -3.85 -28.05
N ARG A 663 -8.35 -5.13 -27.74
CA ARG A 663 -8.39 -6.19 -28.74
C ARG A 663 -9.74 -6.26 -29.43
N ASN A 664 -10.83 -6.09 -28.67
CA ASN A 664 -12.20 -6.32 -29.10
C ASN A 664 -13.01 -5.01 -29.23
N ILE A 665 -12.60 -3.96 -28.53
CA ILE A 665 -13.31 -2.69 -28.46
C ILE A 665 -12.44 -1.59 -29.06
N ASP A 666 -13.04 -0.79 -29.95
CA ASP A 666 -12.41 0.46 -30.37
C ASP A 666 -12.51 1.47 -29.23
N MET A 667 -11.39 1.69 -28.55
CA MET A 667 -11.36 2.54 -27.37
C MET A 667 -11.58 4.03 -27.72
N SER A 668 -11.48 4.43 -29.00
CA SER A 668 -11.85 5.79 -29.44
C SER A 668 -13.35 6.08 -29.34
N LEU A 669 -14.19 5.03 -29.22
CA LEU A 669 -15.63 5.18 -29.00
C LEU A 669 -15.93 5.87 -27.67
N LYS A 670 -15.03 5.78 -26.68
CA LYS A 670 -15.21 6.45 -25.38
C LYS A 670 -15.45 7.96 -25.54
N GLU A 671 -14.83 8.58 -26.55
CA GLU A 671 -15.01 9.99 -26.86
C GLU A 671 -15.97 10.22 -28.04
N THR A 672 -15.92 9.35 -29.07
CA THR A 672 -16.65 9.56 -30.33
C THR A 672 -18.10 9.04 -30.32
N ASP A 673 -18.41 8.01 -29.54
CA ASP A 673 -19.75 7.42 -29.36
C ASP A 673 -19.86 6.70 -27.99
N PRO A 674 -20.03 7.47 -26.88
CA PRO A 674 -19.97 6.94 -25.53
C PRO A 674 -21.02 5.86 -25.20
N GLU A 675 -22.21 5.92 -25.84
CA GLU A 675 -23.27 4.94 -25.63
C GLU A 675 -22.90 3.57 -26.21
N THR A 676 -22.39 3.55 -27.46
CA THR A 676 -21.89 2.32 -28.07
C THR A 676 -20.68 1.77 -27.31
N TYR A 677 -19.78 2.64 -26.84
CA TYR A 677 -18.66 2.24 -25.98
C TYR A 677 -19.15 1.50 -24.73
N LYS A 678 -20.08 2.12 -23.98
CA LYS A 678 -20.64 1.54 -22.76
C LYS A 678 -21.32 0.20 -23.00
N GLN A 679 -22.09 0.09 -24.09
CA GLN A 679 -22.72 -1.18 -24.48
C GLN A 679 -21.67 -2.26 -24.74
N LYS A 680 -20.64 -1.98 -25.54
CA LYS A 680 -19.57 -2.94 -25.86
C LYS A 680 -18.77 -3.35 -24.64
N VAL A 681 -18.47 -2.43 -23.74
CA VAL A 681 -17.79 -2.74 -22.46
C VAL A 681 -18.65 -3.70 -21.64
N THR A 682 -19.95 -3.41 -21.48
CA THR A 682 -20.87 -4.28 -20.72
C THR A 682 -20.94 -5.69 -21.32
N GLU A 683 -21.06 -5.80 -22.65
CA GLU A 683 -21.07 -7.08 -23.36
C GLU A 683 -19.74 -7.85 -23.20
N TYR A 684 -18.62 -7.15 -23.25
CA TYR A 684 -17.30 -7.76 -23.13
C TYR A 684 -16.99 -8.20 -21.70
N GLU A 685 -17.34 -7.40 -20.69
CA GLU A 685 -17.22 -7.78 -19.28
C GLU A 685 -18.05 -9.01 -18.95
N ALA A 686 -19.27 -9.12 -19.49
CA ALA A 686 -20.08 -10.34 -19.38
C ALA A 686 -19.38 -11.56 -20.03
N ALA A 687 -18.70 -11.36 -21.15
CA ALA A 687 -17.92 -12.41 -21.79
C ALA A 687 -16.66 -12.80 -20.99
N VAL A 688 -16.00 -11.85 -20.32
CA VAL A 688 -14.89 -12.11 -19.39
C VAL A 688 -15.36 -12.94 -18.20
N VAL A 689 -16.49 -12.58 -17.58
CA VAL A 689 -17.10 -13.36 -16.49
C VAL A 689 -17.44 -14.79 -16.97
N GLN A 690 -18.01 -14.93 -18.18
CA GLN A 690 -18.32 -16.25 -18.72
C GLN A 690 -17.06 -17.07 -19.00
N ALA A 691 -15.98 -16.46 -19.50
CA ALA A 691 -14.70 -17.12 -19.70
C ALA A 691 -14.11 -17.59 -18.35
N ALA A 692 -14.17 -16.77 -17.30
CA ALA A 692 -13.72 -17.15 -15.97
C ALA A 692 -14.49 -18.37 -15.43
N LYS A 693 -15.81 -18.42 -15.62
CA LYS A 693 -16.64 -19.59 -15.26
C LYS A 693 -16.28 -20.84 -16.04
N TRP A 694 -16.04 -20.73 -17.34
CA TRP A 694 -15.58 -21.85 -18.16
C TRP A 694 -14.19 -22.35 -17.73
N GLN A 695 -13.28 -21.46 -17.33
CA GLN A 695 -11.99 -21.88 -16.77
C GLN A 695 -12.18 -22.65 -15.46
N ARG A 696 -13.00 -22.14 -14.54
CA ARG A 696 -13.36 -22.83 -13.30
C ARG A 696 -13.92 -24.22 -13.59
N ASP A 697 -14.95 -24.31 -14.43
CA ASP A 697 -15.62 -25.58 -14.74
C ASP A 697 -14.66 -26.59 -15.42
N HIS A 698 -13.69 -26.11 -16.22
CA HIS A 698 -12.63 -26.95 -16.79
C HIS A 698 -11.74 -27.57 -15.72
N PHE A 699 -11.23 -26.76 -14.80
CA PHE A 699 -10.33 -27.24 -13.77
C PHE A 699 -11.07 -28.06 -12.70
N ASP A 700 -12.32 -27.74 -12.39
CA ASP A 700 -13.19 -28.56 -11.54
C ASP A 700 -13.40 -29.95 -12.16
N THR A 701 -13.64 -30.02 -13.46
CA THR A 701 -13.72 -31.29 -14.18
C THR A 701 -12.42 -32.09 -14.06
N TRP A 702 -11.27 -31.44 -14.26
CA TRP A 702 -9.97 -32.09 -14.07
C TRP A 702 -9.74 -32.54 -12.62
N TYR A 703 -10.18 -31.78 -11.64
CA TYR A 703 -10.09 -32.16 -10.24
C TYR A 703 -10.90 -33.43 -9.92
N ARG A 704 -12.07 -33.58 -10.54
CA ARG A 704 -12.92 -34.77 -10.39
C ARG A 704 -12.35 -36.03 -11.05
N ILE A 705 -11.67 -35.91 -12.18
CA ILE A 705 -11.20 -37.06 -12.98
C ILE A 705 -9.73 -37.41 -12.80
N ALA A 706 -8.87 -36.49 -12.36
CA ALA A 706 -7.46 -36.77 -12.15
C ALA A 706 -7.23 -37.66 -10.93
N ASN A 707 -6.12 -38.39 -10.92
CA ASN A 707 -5.77 -39.27 -9.79
C ASN A 707 -5.61 -38.46 -8.49
N ASP A 708 -6.04 -39.05 -7.37
CA ASP A 708 -6.00 -38.41 -6.05
C ASP A 708 -4.60 -37.89 -5.66
N ASP A 709 -3.55 -38.63 -6.02
CA ASP A 709 -2.15 -38.26 -5.73
C ASP A 709 -1.66 -37.00 -6.45
N VAL A 710 -2.41 -36.50 -7.45
CA VAL A 710 -1.98 -35.38 -8.29
C VAL A 710 -3.01 -34.28 -8.48
N LYS A 711 -4.30 -34.50 -8.20
CA LYS A 711 -5.36 -33.51 -8.46
C LYS A 711 -5.13 -32.19 -7.70
N ASP A 712 -4.64 -32.25 -6.46
CA ASP A 712 -4.34 -31.05 -5.68
C ASP A 712 -3.19 -30.20 -6.27
N LYS A 713 -2.36 -30.78 -7.15
CA LYS A 713 -1.30 -30.03 -7.85
C LYS A 713 -1.87 -28.99 -8.82
N LEU A 714 -3.18 -28.98 -9.08
CA LEU A 714 -3.86 -27.91 -9.81
C LEU A 714 -3.75 -26.56 -9.08
N TYR A 715 -3.60 -26.54 -7.75
CA TYR A 715 -3.50 -25.31 -6.97
C TYR A 715 -2.38 -25.29 -5.91
N THR A 716 -1.77 -26.44 -5.57
CA THR A 716 -0.76 -26.54 -4.50
C THR A 716 0.70 -26.40 -4.97
N ARG A 717 0.98 -26.43 -6.28
CA ARG A 717 2.37 -26.26 -6.76
C ARG A 717 2.87 -24.86 -6.44
N SER A 718 4.17 -24.74 -6.16
CA SER A 718 4.81 -23.46 -5.83
C SER A 718 4.75 -22.42 -6.95
N ASP A 719 4.52 -22.85 -8.19
CA ASP A 719 4.41 -21.97 -9.35
C ASP A 719 2.95 -21.61 -9.72
N MET A 720 1.97 -22.01 -8.91
CA MET A 720 0.56 -21.65 -9.05
C MET A 720 0.25 -20.29 -8.40
N GLN A 721 -0.68 -19.51 -8.94
CA GLN A 721 -1.46 -19.75 -10.15
C GLN A 721 -0.65 -19.41 -11.43
N ILE A 722 -0.89 -20.16 -12.50
CA ILE A 722 -0.21 -19.99 -13.80
C ILE A 722 -0.74 -18.73 -14.50
N PRO A 723 0.14 -17.78 -14.87
CA PRO A 723 -0.26 -16.57 -15.57
C PRO A 723 -0.54 -16.83 -17.06
N ASN A 724 -1.66 -16.30 -17.54
CA ASN A 724 -2.02 -16.27 -18.96
C ASN A 724 -2.17 -14.82 -19.45
N TRP A 725 -1.56 -14.51 -20.58
CA TRP A 725 -1.54 -13.17 -21.17
C TRP A 725 -2.33 -13.13 -22.48
N ASP A 726 -3.34 -12.26 -22.57
CA ASP A 726 -4.08 -12.02 -23.81
C ASP A 726 -3.22 -11.26 -24.84
N GLY A 727 -3.55 -11.41 -26.12
CA GLY A 727 -2.71 -10.95 -27.22
C GLY A 727 -2.94 -9.51 -27.66
N TYR A 728 -1.94 -8.97 -28.34
CA TYR A 728 -1.88 -7.55 -28.74
C TYR A 728 -2.30 -7.30 -30.20
N SER A 729 -3.04 -8.23 -30.80
CA SER A 729 -3.58 -8.06 -32.15
C SER A 729 -4.86 -7.23 -32.11
N LEU A 730 -4.86 -6.07 -32.76
CA LEU A 730 -6.02 -5.16 -32.76
C LEU A 730 -7.04 -5.54 -33.86
N ASN A 731 -8.32 -5.68 -33.51
CA ASN A 731 -9.36 -6.01 -34.50
C ASN A 731 -9.60 -4.89 -35.55
N ASN A 732 -9.32 -3.63 -35.19
CA ASN A 732 -9.66 -2.46 -36.03
C ASN A 732 -8.43 -1.77 -36.66
N ARG A 733 -7.22 -2.15 -36.25
CA ARG A 733 -5.96 -1.66 -36.82
C ARG A 733 -5.21 -2.89 -37.30
N ARG A 734 -5.02 -3.08 -38.61
CA ARG A 734 -4.23 -4.20 -39.16
C ARG A 734 -2.79 -4.12 -38.65
N GLY A 735 -2.51 -4.64 -37.46
CA GLY A 735 -1.21 -4.51 -36.82
C GLY A 735 -1.15 -5.05 -35.38
N TRP A 736 0.07 -5.36 -34.96
CA TRP A 736 0.41 -5.75 -33.60
C TRP A 736 0.71 -4.48 -32.79
N MET A 737 0.00 -4.29 -31.68
CA MET A 737 0.18 -3.10 -30.83
C MET A 737 1.63 -3.01 -30.37
N GLN A 738 2.30 -1.88 -30.59
CA GLN A 738 3.68 -1.69 -30.14
C GLN A 738 3.71 -1.30 -28.66
N PRO A 739 4.82 -1.52 -27.95
CA PRO A 739 4.96 -1.12 -26.56
C PRO A 739 5.21 0.39 -26.39
N TYR A 740 5.37 1.15 -27.48
CA TYR A 740 5.56 2.60 -27.48
C TYR A 740 5.07 3.20 -28.82
N GLY A 741 5.07 4.53 -28.89
CA GLY A 741 4.70 5.29 -30.08
C GLY A 741 3.19 5.28 -30.35
N SER A 742 2.77 5.82 -31.50
CA SER A 742 1.37 6.12 -31.81
C SER A 742 0.42 4.91 -31.94
N SER A 743 0.97 3.71 -32.05
CA SER A 743 0.18 2.48 -32.08
C SER A 743 -0.06 1.88 -30.68
N ALA A 744 0.72 2.29 -29.68
CA ALA A 744 0.53 1.88 -28.29
C ALA A 744 -0.68 2.61 -27.70
N THR A 745 -1.42 1.91 -26.85
CA THR A 745 -2.56 2.49 -26.11
C THR A 745 -2.17 2.76 -24.67
N SER A 746 -2.96 3.55 -23.93
CA SER A 746 -2.66 3.84 -22.51
C SER A 746 -2.49 2.55 -21.70
N ARG A 747 -3.37 1.55 -21.85
CA ARG A 747 -3.26 0.24 -21.17
C ARG A 747 -1.92 -0.47 -21.46
N MET A 748 -1.40 -0.36 -22.68
CA MET A 748 -0.11 -0.92 -23.04
C MET A 748 1.04 -0.20 -22.36
N ILE A 749 1.06 1.13 -22.41
CA ILE A 749 2.14 1.94 -21.82
C ILE A 749 2.01 2.08 -20.29
N ASP A 750 0.85 1.79 -19.71
CA ASP A 750 0.58 1.90 -18.26
C ASP A 750 0.83 0.60 -17.51
N PHE A 751 0.66 -0.55 -18.17
CA PHE A 751 0.75 -1.87 -17.53
C PHE A 751 1.63 -2.86 -18.31
N PHE A 752 1.18 -3.35 -19.47
CA PHE A 752 1.81 -4.49 -20.15
C PHE A 752 3.25 -4.23 -20.62
N GLY A 753 3.52 -3.05 -21.15
CA GLY A 753 4.86 -2.58 -21.50
C GLY A 753 5.75 -2.43 -20.26
N PRO A 754 5.38 -1.61 -19.26
CA PRO A 754 6.17 -1.39 -18.04
C PRO A 754 6.49 -2.64 -17.23
N VAL A 755 5.57 -3.60 -17.14
CA VAL A 755 5.80 -4.87 -16.43
C VAL A 755 6.56 -5.90 -17.26
N GLY A 756 7.02 -5.53 -18.47
CA GLY A 756 7.85 -6.37 -19.34
C GLY A 756 7.10 -7.56 -19.95
N LYS A 757 5.79 -7.40 -20.20
CA LYS A 757 4.91 -8.47 -20.70
C LYS A 757 4.48 -8.29 -22.14
N TRP A 758 4.96 -7.25 -22.82
CA TRP A 758 4.86 -7.19 -24.27
C TRP A 758 5.80 -8.21 -24.93
N TYR A 759 5.30 -8.86 -25.98
CA TYR A 759 6.01 -9.81 -26.83
C TYR A 759 5.63 -9.59 -28.29
N ALA A 760 6.50 -10.02 -29.21
CA ALA A 760 6.23 -9.95 -30.64
C ALA A 760 5.32 -11.09 -31.10
N SER A 761 4.53 -10.84 -32.16
CA SER A 761 3.84 -11.94 -32.85
C SER A 761 4.87 -12.92 -33.42
N ASN A 762 4.76 -14.18 -33.03
CA ASN A 762 5.55 -15.30 -33.54
C ASN A 762 4.81 -16.07 -34.65
N GLY A 763 3.63 -15.60 -35.07
CA GLY A 763 2.77 -16.25 -36.05
C GLY A 763 1.94 -17.43 -35.52
N SER A 764 2.00 -17.77 -34.23
CA SER A 764 1.16 -18.81 -33.64
C SER A 764 -0.23 -18.27 -33.23
N GLY A 765 -1.17 -19.18 -32.95
CA GLY A 765 -2.46 -18.86 -32.33
C GLY A 765 -2.27 -18.46 -30.87
N ALA A 766 -1.64 -19.34 -30.10
CA ALA A 766 -1.14 -19.14 -28.75
C ALA A 766 0.14 -19.97 -28.54
N TYR A 767 0.78 -19.86 -27.38
CA TYR A 767 1.82 -20.79 -26.94
C TYR A 767 2.01 -20.79 -25.42
N ALA A 768 2.40 -21.94 -24.89
CA ALA A 768 2.82 -22.15 -23.51
C ALA A 768 4.32 -22.42 -23.42
N ASN A 769 4.95 -22.00 -22.32
CA ASN A 769 6.37 -22.25 -22.05
C ASN A 769 6.61 -23.18 -20.85
N GLY A 770 5.55 -23.86 -20.37
CA GLY A 770 5.60 -24.74 -19.19
C GLY A 770 5.34 -24.02 -17.87
N SER A 771 5.36 -22.68 -17.86
CA SER A 771 5.10 -21.87 -16.65
C SER A 771 4.04 -20.79 -16.85
N SER A 772 3.76 -20.38 -18.09
CA SER A 772 2.79 -19.34 -18.47
C SER A 772 2.29 -19.58 -19.90
N SER A 773 1.14 -19.00 -20.25
CA SER A 773 0.62 -19.03 -21.62
C SER A 773 0.45 -17.63 -22.20
N HIS A 774 0.57 -17.52 -23.52
CA HIS A 774 0.41 -16.27 -24.26
C HIS A 774 -0.52 -16.50 -25.44
N PHE A 775 -1.64 -15.78 -25.48
CA PHE A 775 -2.58 -15.80 -26.59
C PHE A 775 -2.07 -14.80 -27.63
N VAL A 776 -1.71 -15.25 -28.83
CA VAL A 776 -1.08 -14.39 -29.84
C VAL A 776 -2.14 -13.88 -30.82
N ALA A 777 -2.47 -14.70 -31.82
CA ALA A 777 -3.52 -14.43 -32.80
C ALA A 777 -4.90 -14.85 -32.29
N ASP A 778 -4.98 -15.79 -31.35
CA ASP A 778 -6.23 -16.17 -30.71
C ASP A 778 -6.57 -15.17 -29.60
N SER A 779 -7.85 -14.95 -29.34
CA SER A 779 -8.31 -14.22 -28.15
C SER A 779 -8.52 -15.21 -27.01
N MET A 780 -8.18 -14.82 -25.79
CA MET A 780 -8.51 -15.63 -24.60
C MET A 780 -10.02 -15.68 -24.31
N ILE A 781 -10.78 -14.67 -24.75
CA ILE A 781 -12.19 -14.53 -24.43
C ILE A 781 -13.08 -15.19 -25.50
N GLY A 782 -14.02 -16.02 -25.05
CA GLY A 782 -14.97 -16.76 -25.89
C GLY A 782 -14.69 -18.26 -25.96
N ALA A 783 -15.63 -19.03 -26.54
CA ALA A 783 -15.56 -20.50 -26.55
C ALA A 783 -14.34 -21.05 -27.30
N TYR A 784 -13.98 -20.46 -28.44
CA TYR A 784 -12.75 -20.81 -29.16
C TYR A 784 -11.50 -20.50 -28.33
N GLY A 785 -11.46 -19.32 -27.70
CA GLY A 785 -10.40 -18.90 -26.78
C GLY A 785 -10.23 -19.86 -25.60
N MET A 786 -11.32 -20.36 -25.03
CA MET A 786 -11.27 -21.43 -24.03
C MET A 786 -10.71 -22.74 -24.58
N GLY A 787 -11.07 -23.14 -25.80
CA GLY A 787 -10.44 -24.29 -26.47
C GLY A 787 -8.93 -24.13 -26.57
N THR A 788 -8.46 -22.94 -26.96
CA THR A 788 -7.03 -22.58 -26.99
C THR A 788 -6.42 -22.56 -25.58
N LEU A 789 -7.11 -22.04 -24.56
CA LEU A 789 -6.62 -22.11 -23.18
C LEU A 789 -6.40 -23.56 -22.74
N THR A 790 -7.38 -24.44 -22.91
CA THR A 790 -7.23 -25.85 -22.49
C THR A 790 -6.10 -26.55 -23.24
N HIS A 791 -5.83 -26.14 -24.49
CA HIS A 791 -4.68 -26.58 -25.26
C HIS A 791 -3.35 -26.17 -24.59
N GLU A 792 -3.18 -24.88 -24.30
CA GLU A 792 -1.96 -24.36 -23.67
C GLU A 792 -1.79 -24.88 -22.23
N MET A 793 -2.89 -25.03 -21.50
CA MET A 793 -2.86 -25.60 -20.15
C MET A 793 -2.55 -27.09 -20.17
N THR A 794 -2.89 -27.82 -21.22
CA THR A 794 -2.38 -29.18 -21.42
C THR A 794 -0.85 -29.19 -21.51
N HIS A 795 -0.24 -28.25 -22.24
CA HIS A 795 1.22 -28.16 -22.26
C HIS A 795 1.85 -27.87 -20.89
N ASN A 796 1.17 -27.09 -20.04
CA ASN A 796 1.64 -26.73 -18.69
C ASN A 796 1.35 -27.80 -17.61
N LEU A 797 0.31 -28.63 -17.81
CA LEU A 797 -0.22 -29.51 -16.75
C LEU A 797 -0.21 -31.00 -17.10
N ASP A 798 -0.04 -31.40 -18.36
CA ASP A 798 -0.22 -32.81 -18.77
C ASP A 798 0.62 -33.78 -17.95
N GLY A 799 1.93 -33.58 -17.89
CA GLY A 799 2.86 -34.46 -17.18
C GLY A 799 2.69 -34.41 -15.66
N ALA A 800 2.17 -33.31 -15.12
CA ALA A 800 2.06 -33.08 -13.67
C ALA A 800 0.73 -33.57 -13.09
N VAL A 801 -0.36 -33.47 -13.86
CA VAL A 801 -1.73 -33.76 -13.41
C VAL A 801 -2.44 -34.72 -14.37
N TYR A 802 -2.63 -34.33 -15.64
CA TYR A 802 -3.53 -35.06 -16.55
C TYR A 802 -3.06 -36.47 -16.92
N LEU A 803 -1.75 -36.72 -16.80
CA LEU A 803 -1.11 -38.02 -17.01
C LEU A 803 -0.71 -38.69 -15.70
N GLY A 804 -1.42 -38.41 -14.59
CA GLY A 804 -1.20 -39.07 -13.30
C GLY A 804 0.14 -38.73 -12.62
N GLY A 805 0.83 -37.67 -13.07
CA GLY A 805 2.16 -37.31 -12.57
C GLY A 805 3.32 -38.14 -13.13
N TYR A 806 3.06 -39.04 -14.08
CA TYR A 806 4.08 -39.93 -14.66
C TYR A 806 4.87 -39.27 -15.80
N GLY A 807 4.51 -38.06 -16.22
CA GLY A 807 5.10 -37.40 -17.38
C GLY A 807 4.65 -38.00 -18.72
N ARG A 808 4.97 -37.28 -19.80
CA ARG A 808 4.63 -37.69 -21.18
C ARG A 808 5.31 -38.99 -21.57
N ARG A 809 4.60 -39.85 -22.31
CA ARG A 809 5.17 -41.06 -22.92
C ARG A 809 6.46 -40.76 -23.69
N GLN A 810 7.51 -41.53 -23.40
CA GLN A 810 8.79 -41.44 -24.09
C GLN A 810 8.61 -41.50 -25.62
N GLY A 811 9.24 -40.57 -26.32
CA GLY A 811 9.19 -40.49 -27.77
C GLY A 811 8.05 -39.62 -28.33
N MET A 812 7.04 -39.26 -27.53
CA MET A 812 5.95 -38.38 -27.95
C MET A 812 6.24 -36.91 -27.62
N GLY A 813 6.01 -36.02 -28.59
CA GLY A 813 6.08 -34.57 -28.42
C GLY A 813 4.86 -33.99 -27.69
N GLY A 814 4.96 -32.75 -27.24
CA GLY A 814 3.89 -32.08 -26.47
C GLY A 814 2.57 -31.96 -27.22
N ASP A 815 2.60 -31.67 -28.53
CA ASP A 815 1.38 -31.50 -29.35
C ASP A 815 0.58 -32.81 -29.50
N SER A 816 1.21 -33.96 -29.22
CA SER A 816 0.51 -35.24 -29.23
C SER A 816 -0.50 -35.37 -28.09
N PHE A 817 -0.38 -34.53 -27.05
CA PHE A 817 -1.27 -34.50 -25.89
C PHE A 817 -2.41 -33.51 -25.99
N THR A 818 -2.33 -32.57 -26.94
CA THR A 818 -3.25 -31.44 -27.02
C THR A 818 -4.43 -31.71 -27.95
N SER A 819 -4.46 -31.09 -29.14
CA SER A 819 -5.60 -31.12 -30.06
C SER A 819 -5.98 -32.56 -30.44
N GLY A 820 -7.25 -32.92 -30.20
CA GLY A 820 -7.76 -34.28 -30.42
C GLY A 820 -7.34 -35.29 -29.36
N PHE A 821 -6.87 -34.85 -28.18
CA PHE A 821 -6.68 -35.71 -27.01
C PHE A 821 -7.12 -35.03 -25.70
N LEU A 822 -6.26 -34.32 -24.97
CA LEU A 822 -6.59 -33.77 -23.63
C LEU A 822 -7.11 -32.32 -23.66
N HIS A 823 -7.03 -31.65 -24.81
CA HIS A 823 -7.70 -30.37 -25.05
C HIS A 823 -9.23 -30.56 -25.06
N SER A 824 -9.96 -29.54 -24.61
CA SER A 824 -11.43 -29.53 -24.65
C SER A 824 -11.99 -29.02 -25.96
N MET A 825 -12.98 -29.73 -26.50
CA MET A 825 -13.70 -29.36 -27.71
C MET A 825 -14.60 -28.14 -27.47
N SER A 826 -14.34 -27.06 -28.21
CA SER A 826 -15.10 -25.80 -28.14
C SER A 826 -16.29 -25.72 -29.10
N ASN A 827 -16.50 -26.74 -29.94
CA ASN A 827 -17.57 -26.80 -30.93
C ASN A 827 -18.32 -28.12 -30.80
N SER A 828 -19.63 -28.04 -30.57
CA SER A 828 -20.53 -29.17 -30.34
C SER A 828 -20.64 -30.14 -31.52
N THR A 829 -20.35 -29.70 -32.74
CA THR A 829 -20.52 -30.45 -34.00
C THR A 829 -19.20 -30.87 -34.65
N ASN A 830 -18.06 -30.61 -34.02
CA ASN A 830 -16.76 -31.02 -34.56
C ASN A 830 -16.63 -32.55 -34.53
N GLN A 831 -16.47 -33.16 -35.70
CA GLN A 831 -16.49 -34.62 -35.87
C GLN A 831 -15.13 -35.28 -35.58
N THR A 832 -14.37 -34.70 -34.67
CA THR A 832 -13.09 -35.21 -34.17
C THR A 832 -13.36 -35.90 -32.83
N ILE A 833 -12.67 -37.00 -32.53
CA ILE A 833 -12.75 -37.63 -31.21
C ILE A 833 -12.15 -36.68 -30.17
N GLY A 834 -12.95 -36.35 -29.16
CA GLY A 834 -12.61 -35.38 -28.14
C GLY A 834 -13.70 -35.25 -27.09
N LEU A 835 -13.38 -34.52 -26.02
CA LEU A 835 -14.24 -34.32 -24.86
C LEU A 835 -14.61 -32.84 -24.73
N ASN A 836 -15.82 -32.56 -24.27
CA ASN A 836 -16.21 -31.23 -23.83
C ASN A 836 -16.03 -31.14 -22.31
N LEU A 837 -15.11 -30.31 -21.86
CA LEU A 837 -14.71 -30.20 -20.45
C LEU A 837 -15.04 -28.84 -19.83
N PHE A 838 -15.76 -27.94 -20.51
CA PHE A 838 -16.00 -26.59 -19.93
C PHE A 838 -17.36 -25.95 -20.25
N ILE A 839 -18.02 -26.32 -21.34
CA ILE A 839 -19.25 -25.63 -21.79
C ILE A 839 -20.46 -26.53 -21.63
N ASP A 840 -21.60 -25.97 -21.21
CA ASP A 840 -22.87 -26.68 -21.23
C ASP A 840 -23.64 -26.36 -22.53
N PHE A 841 -23.57 -27.26 -23.51
CA PHE A 841 -24.24 -27.12 -24.80
C PHE A 841 -25.77 -27.21 -24.73
N THR A 842 -26.34 -27.62 -23.59
CA THR A 842 -27.80 -27.68 -23.41
C THR A 842 -28.38 -26.34 -23.01
N THR A 843 -27.57 -25.46 -22.43
CA THR A 843 -27.98 -24.11 -22.04
C THR A 843 -27.31 -23.02 -22.89
N ASP A 844 -26.09 -23.26 -23.38
CA ASP A 844 -25.34 -22.31 -24.21
C ASP A 844 -26.10 -21.96 -25.50
N GLN A 845 -25.99 -20.70 -25.94
CA GLN A 845 -26.70 -20.16 -27.11
C GLN A 845 -28.20 -20.47 -27.12
N GLY A 846 -28.85 -20.44 -25.94
CA GLY A 846 -30.27 -20.74 -25.80
C GLY A 846 -30.63 -22.21 -26.03
N GLY A 847 -29.70 -23.12 -25.79
CA GLY A 847 -29.89 -24.57 -25.92
C GLY A 847 -29.91 -25.08 -27.37
N LYS A 848 -29.39 -24.29 -28.30
CA LYS A 848 -29.31 -24.61 -29.73
C LYS A 848 -28.72 -26.00 -30.01
N PHE A 849 -27.74 -26.41 -29.21
CA PHE A 849 -26.98 -27.65 -29.42
C PHE A 849 -27.44 -28.81 -28.53
N ALA A 850 -28.50 -28.65 -27.74
CA ALA A 850 -29.00 -29.70 -26.85
C ALA A 850 -29.29 -31.03 -27.58
N LYS A 851 -29.75 -30.94 -28.85
CA LYS A 851 -30.06 -32.08 -29.72
C LYS A 851 -29.19 -32.17 -30.98
N ASP A 852 -28.22 -31.28 -31.14
CA ASP A 852 -27.37 -31.19 -32.33
C ASP A 852 -25.91 -31.07 -31.92
N ARG A 853 -25.39 -32.15 -31.34
CA ARG A 853 -24.02 -32.26 -30.82
C ARG A 853 -23.48 -33.68 -30.95
N VAL A 854 -22.17 -33.82 -31.05
CA VAL A 854 -21.45 -35.10 -31.11
C VAL A 854 -20.55 -35.34 -29.88
N HIS A 855 -20.50 -34.38 -28.97
CA HIS A 855 -19.79 -34.48 -27.68
C HIS A 855 -20.78 -34.47 -26.51
N ASN A 856 -20.29 -34.80 -25.31
CA ASN A 856 -21.04 -34.71 -24.07
C ASN A 856 -21.63 -33.31 -23.90
N ALA A 857 -22.84 -33.26 -23.35
CA ALA A 857 -23.63 -32.06 -23.15
C ALA A 857 -22.90 -31.02 -22.32
N SER A 858 -22.30 -31.46 -21.21
CA SER A 858 -21.75 -30.60 -20.17
C SER A 858 -20.56 -31.27 -19.48
N PRO A 859 -19.60 -30.50 -18.92
CA PRO A 859 -18.56 -31.03 -18.02
C PRO A 859 -19.10 -31.84 -16.84
N GLU A 860 -20.35 -31.58 -16.42
CA GLU A 860 -21.02 -32.32 -15.34
C GLU A 860 -21.29 -33.79 -15.67
N ARG A 861 -21.07 -34.21 -16.93
CA ARG A 861 -21.07 -35.64 -17.29
C ARG A 861 -19.99 -36.43 -16.55
N PHE A 862 -18.91 -35.79 -16.13
CA PHE A 862 -17.75 -36.44 -15.53
C PHE A 862 -17.62 -36.05 -14.06
N GLN A 863 -18.09 -36.91 -13.16
CA GLN A 863 -17.93 -36.75 -11.72
C GLN A 863 -16.75 -37.56 -11.17
N THR A 864 -16.29 -38.56 -11.94
CA THR A 864 -15.16 -39.44 -11.64
C THR A 864 -14.44 -39.84 -12.93
N SER A 865 -13.25 -40.44 -12.79
CA SER A 865 -12.54 -41.06 -13.92
C SER A 865 -13.29 -42.26 -14.52
N ASP A 866 -14.14 -42.93 -13.74
CA ASP A 866 -15.00 -44.02 -14.21
C ASP A 866 -16.11 -43.50 -15.14
N ASP A 867 -16.73 -42.35 -14.81
CA ASP A 867 -17.70 -41.69 -15.69
C ASP A 867 -17.10 -41.35 -17.05
N LEU A 868 -15.84 -40.92 -17.06
CA LEU A 868 -15.10 -40.66 -18.29
C LEU A 868 -14.89 -41.95 -19.09
N GLY A 869 -14.48 -43.03 -18.42
CA GLY A 869 -14.34 -44.35 -19.05
C GLY A 869 -15.65 -44.86 -19.64
N GLU A 870 -16.76 -44.74 -18.91
CA GLU A 870 -18.09 -45.14 -19.36
C GLU A 870 -18.54 -44.35 -20.60
N TYR A 871 -18.41 -43.02 -20.57
CA TYR A 871 -18.77 -42.17 -21.70
C TYR A 871 -17.96 -42.51 -22.96
N VAL A 872 -16.64 -42.64 -22.82
CA VAL A 872 -15.75 -42.97 -23.93
C VAL A 872 -16.01 -44.40 -24.41
N GLY A 873 -16.34 -45.33 -23.52
CA GLY A 873 -16.80 -46.68 -23.83
C GLY A 873 -18.04 -46.68 -24.74
N GLY A 874 -19.09 -45.96 -24.35
CA GLY A 874 -20.32 -45.83 -25.15
C GLY A 874 -20.09 -45.14 -26.50
N MET A 875 -19.24 -44.11 -26.54
CA MET A 875 -18.82 -43.47 -27.80
C MET A 875 -18.19 -44.50 -28.76
N PHE A 876 -17.26 -45.33 -28.27
CA PHE A 876 -16.59 -46.34 -29.09
C PHE A 876 -17.46 -47.55 -29.42
N ASP A 877 -18.42 -47.92 -28.57
CA ASP A 877 -19.39 -48.96 -28.90
C ASP A 877 -20.20 -48.58 -30.15
N VAL A 878 -20.62 -47.32 -30.28
CA VAL A 878 -21.30 -46.83 -31.49
C VAL A 878 -20.32 -46.73 -32.66
N ILE A 879 -19.16 -46.07 -32.48
CA ILE A 879 -18.18 -45.87 -33.57
C ILE A 879 -17.73 -47.21 -34.16
N TYR A 880 -17.34 -48.18 -33.33
CA TYR A 880 -16.90 -49.49 -33.80
C TYR A 880 -18.01 -50.31 -34.45
N THR A 881 -19.24 -50.23 -33.93
CA THR A 881 -20.39 -50.88 -34.59
C THR A 881 -20.57 -50.34 -36.00
N LEU A 882 -20.59 -49.01 -36.13
CA LEU A 882 -20.80 -48.35 -37.42
C LEU A 882 -19.61 -48.55 -38.38
N ASP A 883 -18.37 -48.56 -37.87
CA ASP A 883 -17.16 -48.82 -38.66
C ASP A 883 -17.11 -50.27 -39.15
N ALA A 884 -17.47 -51.24 -38.30
CA ALA A 884 -17.50 -52.66 -38.70
C ALA A 884 -18.58 -52.93 -39.75
N ILE A 885 -19.78 -52.34 -39.61
CA ILE A 885 -20.86 -52.45 -40.61
C ILE A 885 -20.42 -51.80 -41.94
N GLU A 886 -19.84 -50.60 -41.91
CA GLU A 886 -19.32 -49.95 -43.12
C GLU A 886 -18.20 -50.80 -43.75
N GLY A 887 -17.33 -51.40 -42.94
CA GLY A 887 -16.33 -52.36 -43.38
C GLY A 887 -16.94 -53.52 -44.17
N GLU A 888 -17.97 -54.18 -43.65
CA GLU A 888 -18.68 -55.25 -44.37
C GLU A 888 -19.25 -54.78 -45.71
N VAL A 889 -19.86 -53.60 -45.74
CA VAL A 889 -20.41 -53.02 -46.97
C VAL A 889 -19.32 -52.82 -48.02
N TYR A 890 -18.14 -52.30 -47.63
CA TYR A 890 -17.04 -52.14 -48.56
C TYR A 890 -16.38 -53.45 -48.97
N LEU A 891 -16.31 -54.45 -48.08
CA LEU A 891 -15.80 -55.78 -48.41
C LEU A 891 -16.64 -56.46 -49.51
N GLU A 892 -17.96 -56.26 -49.48
CA GLU A 892 -18.93 -56.71 -50.50
C GLU A 892 -18.92 -55.85 -51.78
N ALA A 893 -18.32 -54.67 -51.76
CA ALA A 893 -18.28 -53.75 -52.90
C ALA A 893 -17.22 -54.15 -53.95
N PRO A 894 -17.40 -53.74 -55.23
CA PRO A 894 -16.39 -53.95 -56.27
C PRO A 894 -15.04 -53.28 -55.93
N LEU A 895 -13.94 -53.84 -56.46
CA LEU A 895 -12.59 -53.28 -56.25
C LEU A 895 -12.47 -51.80 -56.66
N SER A 896 -13.19 -51.37 -57.70
CA SER A 896 -13.23 -49.97 -58.13
C SER A 896 -13.79 -49.03 -57.05
N THR A 897 -14.73 -49.49 -56.22
CA THR A 897 -15.28 -48.73 -55.10
C THR A 897 -14.32 -48.74 -53.92
N LYS A 898 -13.66 -49.87 -53.63
CA LYS A 898 -12.60 -49.96 -52.60
C LYS A 898 -11.45 -48.99 -52.91
N LYS A 899 -11.00 -48.94 -54.16
CA LYS A 899 -9.94 -48.02 -54.64
C LYS A 899 -10.24 -46.53 -54.44
N GLN A 900 -11.52 -46.14 -54.31
CA GLN A 900 -11.90 -44.74 -54.10
C GLN A 900 -11.65 -44.26 -52.67
N VAL A 901 -11.60 -45.18 -51.70
CA VAL A 901 -11.57 -44.82 -50.27
C VAL A 901 -10.46 -45.50 -49.49
N PHE A 902 -10.01 -46.71 -49.84
CA PHE A 902 -9.01 -47.39 -49.04
C PHE A 902 -7.64 -46.76 -49.24
N LYS A 903 -7.04 -46.39 -48.12
CA LYS A 903 -5.66 -46.00 -47.97
C LYS A 903 -5.01 -46.89 -46.94
N ARG A 904 -3.68 -46.85 -46.88
CA ARG A 904 -2.87 -47.61 -45.95
C ARG A 904 -2.21 -46.66 -44.97
N LEU A 905 -2.30 -47.00 -43.69
CA LEU A 905 -1.45 -46.44 -42.66
C LEU A 905 -0.20 -47.31 -42.55
N GLU A 906 0.92 -46.81 -43.06
CA GLU A 906 2.19 -47.54 -43.10
C GLU A 906 3.11 -47.06 -41.98
N ALA A 907 3.62 -47.99 -41.16
CA ALA A 907 4.65 -47.69 -40.19
C ALA A 907 6.02 -47.54 -40.88
N ILE A 908 6.74 -46.47 -40.55
CA ILE A 908 8.10 -46.20 -41.01
C ILE A 908 9.01 -46.16 -39.78
N PRO A 909 9.95 -47.11 -39.62
CA PRO A 909 10.86 -47.12 -38.49
C PRO A 909 11.73 -45.86 -38.41
N ASN A 910 11.87 -45.30 -37.21
CA ASN A 910 12.67 -44.12 -36.90
C ASN A 910 13.37 -44.30 -35.54
N GLY A 911 14.50 -45.01 -35.54
CA GLY A 911 15.19 -45.40 -34.30
C GLY A 911 14.33 -46.39 -33.49
N MET A 912 14.11 -46.10 -32.21
CA MET A 912 13.19 -46.86 -31.34
C MET A 912 11.71 -46.48 -31.56
N ASN A 913 11.42 -45.41 -32.30
CA ASN A 913 10.06 -44.96 -32.57
C ASN A 913 9.64 -45.34 -34.01
N ALA A 914 8.35 -45.22 -34.31
CA ALA A 914 7.82 -45.36 -35.66
C ALA A 914 7.03 -44.11 -36.03
N THR A 915 7.34 -43.50 -37.18
CA THR A 915 6.42 -42.54 -37.82
C THR A 915 5.39 -43.33 -38.62
N ALA A 916 4.29 -42.69 -39.01
CA ALA A 916 3.32 -43.29 -39.90
C ALA A 916 3.21 -42.50 -41.20
N LYS A 917 2.77 -43.18 -42.25
CA LYS A 917 2.42 -42.56 -43.52
C LYS A 917 1.02 -43.00 -43.90
N ASN A 918 0.11 -42.04 -43.98
CA ASN A 918 -1.16 -42.25 -44.66
C ASN A 918 -0.88 -42.12 -46.17
N ARG A 919 -1.02 -43.22 -46.91
CA ARG A 919 -0.78 -43.23 -48.35
C ARG A 919 -1.78 -44.08 -49.12
N SER A 920 -1.85 -43.83 -50.42
CA SER A 920 -2.59 -44.70 -51.32
C SER A 920 -1.91 -46.08 -51.45
N PHE A 921 -2.71 -47.12 -51.69
CA PHE A 921 -2.18 -48.43 -52.12
C PHE A 921 -1.63 -48.33 -53.54
N THR A 922 -0.49 -48.97 -53.80
CA THR A 922 0.10 -49.10 -55.13
C THR A 922 -0.67 -50.12 -55.98
N GLU A 923 -0.57 -50.05 -57.31
CA GLU A 923 -1.22 -51.03 -58.19
C GLU A 923 -0.76 -52.47 -57.92
N ALA A 924 0.53 -52.68 -57.62
CA ALA A 924 1.05 -53.99 -57.25
C ALA A 924 0.48 -54.51 -55.91
N GLU A 925 0.27 -53.62 -54.93
CA GLU A 925 -0.38 -53.99 -53.67
C GLU A 925 -1.86 -54.34 -53.91
N TRP A 926 -2.57 -53.65 -54.81
CA TRP A 926 -3.95 -53.99 -55.16
C TRP A 926 -4.10 -55.37 -55.80
N GLU A 927 -3.09 -55.84 -56.53
CA GLU A 927 -3.07 -57.17 -57.16
C GLU A 927 -2.75 -58.30 -56.17
N THR A 928 -2.03 -58.00 -55.09
CA THR A 928 -1.50 -59.00 -54.15
C THR A 928 -2.19 -59.02 -52.79
N THR A 929 -2.88 -57.94 -52.41
CA THR A 929 -3.56 -57.79 -51.12
C THR A 929 -5.01 -58.24 -51.21
N THR A 930 -5.46 -59.02 -50.23
CA THR A 930 -6.87 -59.45 -50.14
C THR A 930 -7.66 -58.54 -49.21
N PHE A 931 -8.93 -58.31 -49.54
CA PHE A 931 -9.87 -57.49 -48.76
C PHE A 931 -11.24 -58.16 -48.73
N ASN A 932 -11.31 -59.32 -48.07
CA ASN A 932 -12.50 -60.17 -47.99
C ASN A 932 -13.11 -60.21 -46.58
N THR A 933 -12.30 -59.96 -45.55
CA THR A 933 -12.71 -60.01 -44.14
C THR A 933 -12.35 -58.72 -43.41
N LEU A 934 -12.96 -58.49 -42.23
CA LEU A 934 -12.55 -57.38 -41.36
C LEU A 934 -11.09 -57.52 -40.89
N ALA A 935 -10.65 -58.75 -40.64
CA ALA A 935 -9.25 -59.05 -40.35
C ALA A 935 -8.32 -58.56 -41.47
N ASP A 936 -8.73 -58.69 -42.74
CA ASP A 936 -7.95 -58.15 -43.86
C ASP A 936 -7.86 -56.62 -43.81
N LEU A 937 -8.93 -55.91 -43.44
CA LEU A 937 -8.88 -54.46 -43.30
C LEU A 937 -7.92 -54.02 -42.18
N VAL A 938 -7.96 -54.70 -41.04
CA VAL A 938 -7.12 -54.39 -39.87
C VAL A 938 -5.65 -54.75 -40.14
N ASN A 939 -5.38 -55.97 -40.60
CA ASN A 939 -4.02 -56.47 -40.81
C ASN A 939 -3.29 -55.73 -41.95
N ASN A 940 -4.02 -55.31 -42.99
CA ASN A 940 -3.47 -54.48 -44.06
C ASN A 940 -3.43 -52.98 -43.69
N GLN A 941 -3.72 -52.64 -42.43
CA GLN A 941 -3.66 -51.28 -41.88
C GLN A 941 -4.51 -50.27 -42.67
N VAL A 942 -5.72 -50.67 -43.04
CA VAL A 942 -6.60 -49.86 -43.88
C VAL A 942 -7.13 -48.65 -43.10
N LEU A 943 -7.06 -47.49 -43.73
CA LEU A 943 -7.65 -46.23 -43.31
C LEU A 943 -8.56 -45.75 -44.44
N PHE A 944 -9.74 -45.21 -44.14
CA PHE A 944 -10.56 -44.61 -45.17
C PHE A 944 -10.08 -43.19 -45.46
N GLY A 945 -9.61 -42.96 -46.69
CA GLY A 945 -9.11 -41.72 -47.25
C GLY A 945 -10.22 -40.70 -47.53
N LEU A 946 -10.99 -40.36 -46.52
CA LEU A 946 -12.03 -39.34 -46.57
C LEU A 946 -11.64 -38.14 -45.69
N LYS A 947 -12.20 -36.97 -45.98
CA LYS A 947 -11.98 -35.72 -45.21
C LYS A 947 -10.48 -35.44 -45.01
N ALA A 948 -10.02 -35.32 -43.77
CA ALA A 948 -8.62 -35.05 -43.43
C ALA A 948 -7.66 -36.15 -43.90
N TYR A 949 -8.14 -37.39 -44.09
CA TYR A 949 -7.31 -38.52 -44.50
C TYR A 949 -7.24 -38.70 -46.02
N ALA A 950 -7.95 -37.90 -46.80
CA ALA A 950 -7.96 -38.04 -48.26
C ALA A 950 -6.57 -37.85 -48.89
N LYS A 951 -5.75 -36.95 -48.34
CA LYS A 951 -4.40 -36.66 -48.87
C LYS A 951 -3.35 -37.59 -48.27
N ASP A 952 -2.35 -37.92 -49.07
CA ASP A 952 -1.16 -38.62 -48.57
C ASP A 952 -0.43 -37.68 -47.60
N SER A 953 0.02 -38.21 -46.47
CA SER A 953 0.65 -37.42 -45.41
C SER A 953 1.59 -38.27 -44.56
N ASP A 954 2.71 -37.67 -44.17
CA ASP A 954 3.64 -38.22 -43.19
C ASP A 954 3.25 -37.71 -41.80
N ILE A 955 3.27 -38.60 -40.81
CA ILE A 955 2.77 -38.37 -39.46
C ILE A 955 3.89 -38.71 -38.47
N GLY A 956 4.44 -37.68 -37.84
CA GLY A 956 5.53 -37.80 -36.85
C GLY A 956 5.03 -38.03 -35.42
N GLN A 957 5.93 -37.94 -34.45
CA GLN A 957 5.62 -38.07 -33.01
C GLN A 957 5.16 -36.77 -32.33
N SER A 958 5.04 -35.67 -33.08
CA SER A 958 4.41 -34.42 -32.65
C SER A 958 3.56 -33.89 -33.80
N GLY A 959 2.40 -33.32 -33.48
CA GLY A 959 1.57 -32.61 -34.44
C GLY A 959 0.08 -32.60 -34.11
N TYR A 960 -0.67 -31.88 -34.94
CA TYR A 960 -2.10 -31.59 -34.77
C TYR A 960 -3.01 -32.58 -35.52
N HIS A 961 -2.54 -33.78 -35.87
CA HIS A 961 -3.42 -34.76 -36.50
C HIS A 961 -4.43 -35.25 -35.46
N THR A 962 -5.68 -35.37 -35.87
CA THR A 962 -6.78 -35.77 -35.00
C THR A 962 -7.50 -37.00 -35.55
N SER A 963 -8.08 -37.79 -34.65
CA SER A 963 -8.90 -38.94 -35.03
C SER A 963 -10.33 -38.49 -35.38
N LEU A 964 -10.86 -38.88 -36.53
CA LEU A 964 -12.22 -38.57 -36.93
C LEU A 964 -13.21 -39.58 -36.35
N MET A 965 -14.39 -39.13 -35.92
CA MET A 965 -15.42 -39.98 -35.31
C MET A 965 -16.11 -40.91 -36.31
N PHE A 966 -16.38 -40.41 -37.52
CA PHE A 966 -17.25 -41.07 -38.50
C PHE A 966 -16.51 -41.47 -39.80
N VAL A 967 -15.19 -41.59 -39.74
CA VAL A 967 -14.35 -42.09 -40.83
C VAL A 967 -13.56 -43.30 -40.31
N PRO A 968 -13.76 -44.51 -40.87
CA PRO A 968 -13.12 -45.70 -40.37
C PRO A 968 -11.59 -45.66 -40.40
N MET A 969 -10.99 -46.02 -39.26
CA MET A 969 -9.55 -46.28 -39.10
C MET A 969 -9.39 -47.71 -38.58
N PHE A 970 -9.28 -48.67 -39.51
CA PHE A 970 -9.05 -50.09 -39.18
C PHE A 970 -7.61 -50.35 -38.78
N GLY A 971 -6.66 -49.61 -39.36
CA GLY A 971 -5.26 -49.67 -38.98
C GLY A 971 -5.01 -49.28 -37.52
N ALA A 972 -4.14 -50.04 -36.87
CA ALA A 972 -3.71 -49.89 -35.50
C ALA A 972 -2.24 -50.32 -35.42
N LEU A 973 -1.33 -49.35 -35.62
CA LEU A 973 0.11 -49.62 -35.62
C LEU A 973 0.58 -50.07 -34.25
N THR A 974 1.45 -51.09 -34.23
CA THR A 974 2.15 -51.57 -33.04
C THR A 974 3.64 -51.36 -33.25
N ASN A 975 4.27 -50.56 -32.40
CA ASN A 975 5.72 -50.43 -32.38
C ASN A 975 6.34 -51.27 -31.26
N GLU A 976 7.03 -52.34 -31.66
CA GLU A 976 7.69 -53.28 -30.75
C GLU A 976 8.89 -52.69 -30.00
N THR A 977 9.41 -51.53 -30.43
CA THR A 977 10.65 -50.93 -29.90
C THR A 977 10.47 -49.60 -29.17
N GLY A 978 9.24 -49.06 -29.12
CA GLY A 978 8.98 -47.76 -28.49
C GLY A 978 7.60 -47.22 -28.78
N SER A 979 7.53 -45.98 -29.29
CA SER A 979 6.26 -45.27 -29.51
C SER A 979 5.92 -45.12 -31.00
N SER A 980 4.63 -45.15 -31.31
CA SER A 980 4.08 -44.96 -32.65
C SER A 980 3.91 -43.46 -33.00
N ASP A 981 3.20 -43.14 -34.09
CA ASP A 981 2.94 -41.78 -34.54
C ASP A 981 1.84 -41.06 -33.73
N ASN A 982 1.71 -39.74 -33.89
CA ASN A 982 0.75 -38.95 -33.12
C ASN A 982 -0.74 -39.25 -33.44
N LEU A 983 -1.10 -39.70 -34.65
CA LEU A 983 -2.50 -40.01 -34.98
C LEU A 983 -2.92 -41.34 -34.36
N THR A 984 -2.12 -42.39 -34.56
CA THR A 984 -2.37 -43.71 -33.97
C THR A 984 -2.31 -43.65 -32.45
N PHE A 985 -1.34 -42.91 -31.89
CA PHE A 985 -1.23 -42.69 -30.45
C PHE A 985 -2.51 -42.13 -29.83
N LYS A 986 -3.08 -41.06 -30.40
CA LYS A 986 -4.31 -40.44 -29.89
C LYS A 986 -5.50 -41.40 -30.00
N ARG A 987 -5.64 -42.07 -31.16
CA ARG A 987 -6.72 -43.05 -31.37
C ARG A 987 -6.63 -44.19 -30.36
N LEU A 988 -5.46 -44.81 -30.21
CA LEU A 988 -5.26 -45.93 -29.28
C LEU A 988 -5.40 -45.50 -27.81
N SER A 989 -4.99 -44.28 -27.45
CA SER A 989 -5.20 -43.75 -26.09
C SER A 989 -6.70 -43.72 -25.74
N TYR A 990 -7.53 -43.27 -26.67
CA TYR A 990 -8.99 -43.28 -26.51
C TYR A 990 -9.60 -44.68 -26.56
N GLU A 991 -9.09 -45.58 -27.40
CA GLU A 991 -9.57 -46.96 -27.46
C GLU A 991 -9.25 -47.73 -26.17
N LEU A 992 -8.08 -47.48 -25.57
CA LEU A 992 -7.71 -48.03 -24.26
C LEU A 992 -8.50 -47.38 -23.12
N LEU A 993 -8.81 -46.08 -23.22
CA LEU A 993 -9.74 -45.42 -22.30
C LEU A 993 -11.13 -46.07 -22.37
N ALA A 994 -11.61 -46.39 -23.58
CA ALA A 994 -12.91 -47.04 -23.79
C ALA A 994 -12.98 -48.46 -23.21
N GLU A 995 -11.91 -49.25 -23.33
CA GLU A 995 -11.93 -50.67 -22.94
C GLU A 995 -11.44 -50.91 -21.50
N VAL A 996 -10.51 -50.10 -21.00
CA VAL A 996 -9.82 -50.33 -19.71
C VAL A 996 -10.00 -49.16 -18.74
N GLY A 997 -10.56 -48.03 -19.19
CA GLY A 997 -10.73 -46.83 -18.36
C GLY A 997 -9.46 -45.98 -18.26
N TYR A 998 -9.52 -44.98 -17.38
CA TYR A 998 -8.50 -43.93 -17.26
C TYR A 998 -7.10 -44.50 -16.96
N GLU A 999 -6.99 -45.51 -16.11
CA GLU A 999 -5.72 -46.16 -15.79
C GLU A 999 -5.11 -46.89 -17.00
N GLY A 1000 -5.93 -47.45 -17.88
CA GLY A 1000 -5.49 -48.04 -19.14
C GLY A 1000 -4.92 -46.99 -20.10
N MET A 1001 -5.62 -45.87 -20.23
CA MET A 1001 -5.12 -44.71 -20.98
C MET A 1001 -3.79 -44.20 -20.42
N LEU A 1002 -3.64 -44.07 -19.09
CA LEU A 1002 -2.40 -43.62 -18.46
C LEU A 1002 -1.24 -44.58 -18.72
N SER A 1003 -1.51 -45.88 -18.68
CA SER A 1003 -0.49 -46.92 -18.91
C SER A 1003 0.10 -46.86 -20.33
N TYR A 1004 -0.68 -46.35 -21.30
CA TYR A 1004 -0.26 -46.18 -22.68
C TYR A 1004 0.25 -44.77 -23.01
N SER A 1005 -0.37 -43.72 -22.45
CA SER A 1005 -0.13 -42.32 -22.82
C SER A 1005 0.93 -41.62 -21.97
N SER A 1006 1.39 -42.25 -20.88
CA SER A 1006 2.40 -41.69 -19.96
C SER A 1006 3.61 -42.62 -19.80
N ASN A 1007 4.60 -42.23 -18.99
CA ASN A 1007 5.69 -43.13 -18.60
C ASN A 1007 5.38 -44.03 -17.40
N LYS A 1008 4.11 -44.20 -17.01
CA LYS A 1008 3.70 -44.99 -15.84
C LYS A 1008 4.40 -46.36 -15.74
N LEU A 1009 4.49 -47.09 -16.85
CA LEU A 1009 5.08 -48.44 -16.90
C LEU A 1009 6.57 -48.45 -17.28
N LYS A 1010 7.18 -47.30 -17.57
CA LYS A 1010 8.55 -47.22 -18.08
C LYS A 1010 9.57 -47.79 -17.09
N ALA A 1011 9.54 -47.33 -15.84
CA ALA A 1011 10.48 -47.79 -14.82
C ALA A 1011 10.34 -49.29 -14.55
N LYS A 1012 9.12 -49.83 -14.65
CA LYS A 1012 8.87 -51.27 -14.53
C LYS A 1012 9.49 -52.05 -15.70
N ALA A 1013 9.28 -51.59 -16.94
CA ALA A 1013 9.89 -52.20 -18.12
C ALA A 1013 11.41 -52.25 -18.02
N GLU A 1014 12.03 -51.13 -17.62
CA GLU A 1014 13.48 -51.02 -17.43
C GLU A 1014 14.00 -51.98 -16.35
N ALA A 1015 13.29 -52.09 -15.21
CA ALA A 1015 13.64 -53.02 -14.13
C ALA A 1015 13.54 -54.50 -14.54
N GLU A 1016 12.64 -54.82 -15.46
CA GLU A 1016 12.45 -56.17 -16.03
C GLU A 1016 13.38 -56.46 -17.22
N GLY A 1017 14.25 -55.50 -17.59
CA GLY A 1017 15.11 -55.60 -18.76
C GLY A 1017 14.35 -55.64 -20.09
N GLN A 1018 13.11 -55.14 -20.11
CA GLN A 1018 12.25 -55.04 -21.28
C GLN A 1018 12.29 -53.64 -21.88
N VAL A 1019 12.03 -53.54 -23.18
CA VAL A 1019 11.86 -52.25 -23.84
C VAL A 1019 10.47 -51.71 -23.53
N PHE A 1020 10.38 -50.44 -23.14
CA PHE A 1020 9.09 -49.77 -22.95
C PHE A 1020 8.44 -49.49 -24.33
N SER A 1021 7.67 -50.47 -24.82
CA SER A 1021 7.08 -50.49 -26.16
C SER A 1021 5.57 -50.75 -26.15
N ASP A 1022 4.91 -50.60 -27.31
CA ASP A 1022 3.49 -50.93 -27.48
C ASP A 1022 3.17 -52.37 -27.05
N THR A 1023 4.04 -53.33 -27.41
CA THR A 1023 3.88 -54.74 -27.06
C THR A 1023 4.00 -54.98 -25.56
N TYR A 1024 4.94 -54.31 -24.89
CA TYR A 1024 5.08 -54.40 -23.43
C TYR A 1024 3.81 -53.88 -22.73
N ILE A 1025 3.29 -52.73 -23.17
CA ILE A 1025 2.08 -52.13 -22.60
C ILE A 1025 0.86 -53.04 -22.81
N LEU A 1026 0.69 -53.63 -24.00
CA LEU A 1026 -0.41 -54.57 -24.26
C LEU A 1026 -0.36 -55.79 -23.34
N LYS A 1027 0.85 -56.35 -23.14
CA LYS A 1027 1.04 -57.48 -22.24
C LYS A 1027 0.72 -57.13 -20.79
N GLU A 1028 1.11 -55.94 -20.34
CA GLU A 1028 0.81 -55.45 -19.00
C GLU A 1028 -0.71 -55.24 -18.78
N LEU A 1029 -1.41 -54.74 -19.79
CA LEU A 1029 -2.85 -54.47 -19.70
C LEU A 1029 -3.72 -55.71 -19.87
N PHE A 1030 -3.33 -56.64 -20.75
CA PHE A 1030 -4.21 -57.72 -21.21
C PHE A 1030 -3.60 -59.13 -21.10
N GLY A 1031 -2.38 -59.26 -20.57
CA GLY A 1031 -1.64 -60.53 -20.57
C GLY A 1031 -1.42 -61.03 -22.00
N ASP A 1032 -1.60 -62.33 -22.23
CA ASP A 1032 -1.39 -62.96 -23.54
C ASP A 1032 -2.62 -62.87 -24.46
N ARG A 1033 -3.64 -62.06 -24.12
CA ARG A 1033 -4.86 -61.93 -24.93
C ARG A 1033 -4.62 -61.28 -26.29
N TYR A 1034 -3.68 -60.33 -26.38
CA TYR A 1034 -3.34 -59.62 -27.61
C TYR A 1034 -1.82 -59.53 -27.76
N ASN A 1035 -1.31 -59.86 -28.94
CA ASN A 1035 0.12 -59.71 -29.26
C ASN A 1035 0.41 -58.37 -29.95
N SER A 1036 -0.61 -57.77 -30.56
CA SER A 1036 -0.53 -56.49 -31.27
C SER A 1036 -1.81 -55.66 -31.10
N PHE A 1037 -1.72 -54.36 -31.37
CA PHE A 1037 -2.89 -53.50 -31.44
C PHE A 1037 -3.83 -53.86 -32.60
N ALA A 1038 -3.34 -54.58 -33.63
CA ALA A 1038 -4.20 -55.15 -34.67
C ALA A 1038 -5.11 -56.26 -34.10
N ASP A 1039 -4.57 -57.15 -33.25
CA ASP A 1039 -5.38 -58.19 -32.57
C ASP A 1039 -6.45 -57.54 -31.68
N PHE A 1040 -6.05 -56.55 -30.89
CA PHE A 1040 -6.95 -55.77 -30.04
C PHE A 1040 -8.06 -55.11 -30.88
N LYS A 1041 -7.69 -54.39 -31.94
CA LYS A 1041 -8.62 -53.65 -32.80
C LYS A 1041 -9.62 -54.59 -33.49
N LEU A 1042 -9.17 -55.74 -33.95
CA LEU A 1042 -10.03 -56.75 -34.56
C LEU A 1042 -11.05 -57.30 -33.56
N ASP A 1043 -10.62 -57.69 -32.35
CA ASP A 1043 -11.54 -58.15 -31.30
C ASP A 1043 -12.57 -57.06 -30.94
N MET A 1044 -12.16 -55.80 -30.89
CA MET A 1044 -13.10 -54.70 -30.64
C MET A 1044 -14.18 -54.64 -31.70
N LEU A 1045 -13.81 -54.62 -32.99
CA LEU A 1045 -14.75 -54.53 -34.11
C LEU A 1045 -15.67 -55.76 -34.19
N GLU A 1046 -15.11 -56.97 -34.04
CA GLU A 1046 -15.87 -58.21 -34.17
C GLU A 1046 -16.88 -58.41 -33.04
N ARG A 1047 -16.52 -58.09 -31.79
CA ARG A 1047 -17.45 -58.17 -30.66
C ARG A 1047 -18.65 -57.25 -30.83
N ARG A 1048 -18.42 -55.99 -31.23
CA ARG A 1048 -19.50 -55.01 -31.42
C ARG A 1048 -20.36 -55.33 -32.65
N LEU A 1049 -19.75 -55.79 -33.75
CA LEU A 1049 -20.49 -56.27 -34.92
C LEU A 1049 -21.35 -57.50 -34.59
N SER A 1050 -20.84 -58.44 -33.82
CA SER A 1050 -21.57 -59.66 -33.42
C SER A 1050 -22.81 -59.32 -32.60
N LYS A 1051 -22.69 -58.41 -31.62
CA LYS A 1051 -23.83 -57.87 -30.86
C LYS A 1051 -24.87 -57.21 -31.77
N ALA A 1052 -24.41 -56.37 -32.71
CA ALA A 1052 -25.32 -55.71 -33.66
C ALA A 1052 -26.10 -56.70 -34.53
N LYS A 1053 -25.44 -57.76 -35.01
CA LYS A 1053 -26.07 -58.85 -35.79
C LYS A 1053 -27.02 -59.71 -34.97
N ALA A 1054 -26.73 -59.91 -33.69
CA ALA A 1054 -27.59 -60.63 -32.76
C ALA A 1054 -28.89 -59.85 -32.43
N GLY A 1055 -28.94 -58.56 -32.78
CA GLY A 1055 -30.07 -57.69 -32.46
C GLY A 1055 -29.96 -57.06 -31.08
N ASP A 1056 -28.77 -57.04 -30.49
CA ASP A 1056 -28.54 -56.51 -29.13
C ASP A 1056 -28.49 -54.98 -29.11
N LEU A 1057 -28.56 -54.28 -30.24
CA LEU A 1057 -28.61 -52.82 -30.23
C LEU A 1057 -29.94 -52.32 -29.64
N LYS A 1058 -29.86 -51.40 -28.67
CA LYS A 1058 -31.02 -50.73 -28.12
C LYS A 1058 -31.78 -50.01 -29.24
N PRO A 1059 -33.11 -50.17 -29.36
CA PRO A 1059 -33.87 -49.48 -30.39
C PRO A 1059 -33.79 -47.95 -30.21
N VAL A 1060 -33.22 -47.26 -31.20
CA VAL A 1060 -33.22 -45.79 -31.26
C VAL A 1060 -33.69 -45.29 -32.62
N THR A 1061 -34.44 -44.19 -32.60
CA THR A 1061 -34.93 -43.54 -33.81
C THR A 1061 -33.98 -42.43 -34.24
N PHE A 1062 -33.60 -42.40 -35.52
CA PHE A 1062 -32.78 -41.33 -36.09
C PHE A 1062 -33.41 -40.75 -37.36
N THR A 1063 -33.12 -39.48 -37.64
CA THR A 1063 -33.58 -38.79 -38.85
C THR A 1063 -32.40 -38.50 -39.76
N TYR A 1064 -32.51 -38.89 -41.02
CA TYR A 1064 -31.51 -38.67 -42.05
C TYR A 1064 -32.19 -38.31 -43.37
N ASN A 1065 -31.74 -37.24 -44.04
CA ASN A 1065 -32.33 -36.72 -45.28
C ASN A 1065 -33.86 -36.54 -45.23
N GLY A 1066 -34.39 -36.07 -44.09
CA GLY A 1066 -35.81 -35.81 -43.90
C GLY A 1066 -36.68 -37.06 -43.71
N GLN A 1067 -36.07 -38.25 -43.61
CA GLN A 1067 -36.75 -39.50 -43.32
C GLN A 1067 -36.31 -40.08 -41.97
N THR A 1068 -37.24 -40.74 -41.30
CA THR A 1068 -37.03 -41.32 -39.96
C THR A 1068 -36.86 -42.83 -40.06
N TYR A 1069 -35.83 -43.35 -39.39
CA TYR A 1069 -35.44 -44.76 -39.41
C TYR A 1069 -35.27 -45.30 -38.00
N GLN A 1070 -35.36 -46.62 -37.84
CA GLN A 1070 -34.97 -47.33 -36.62
C GLN A 1070 -33.54 -47.85 -36.79
N ALA A 1071 -32.67 -47.60 -35.81
CA ALA A 1071 -31.32 -48.13 -35.81
C ALA A 1071 -31.33 -49.63 -35.50
N ASN A 1072 -30.94 -50.43 -36.48
CA ASN A 1072 -30.62 -51.85 -36.34
C ASN A 1072 -29.63 -52.26 -37.43
N TYR A 1073 -28.97 -53.40 -37.27
CA TYR A 1073 -27.94 -53.86 -38.21
C TYR A 1073 -28.42 -53.88 -39.67
N ILE A 1074 -29.60 -54.46 -39.94
CA ILE A 1074 -30.13 -54.60 -41.31
C ILE A 1074 -30.38 -53.23 -41.94
N GLN A 1075 -31.05 -52.34 -41.22
CA GLN A 1075 -31.40 -51.00 -41.71
C GLN A 1075 -30.15 -50.14 -41.95
N MET A 1076 -29.20 -50.15 -41.01
CA MET A 1076 -27.94 -49.40 -41.12
C MET A 1076 -27.11 -49.92 -42.30
N LYS A 1077 -26.92 -51.24 -42.40
CA LYS A 1077 -26.19 -51.86 -43.52
C LYS A 1077 -26.83 -51.50 -44.87
N THR A 1078 -28.16 -51.60 -44.98
CA THR A 1078 -28.88 -51.28 -46.22
C THR A 1078 -28.66 -49.83 -46.67
N LEU A 1079 -28.79 -48.87 -45.74
CA LEU A 1079 -28.57 -47.45 -46.05
C LEU A 1079 -27.12 -47.17 -46.42
N MET A 1080 -26.16 -47.77 -45.71
CA MET A 1080 -24.74 -47.66 -46.04
C MET A 1080 -24.44 -48.25 -47.42
N THR A 1081 -24.97 -49.43 -47.78
CA THR A 1081 -24.78 -50.03 -49.11
C THR A 1081 -25.28 -49.11 -50.23
N GLN A 1082 -26.43 -48.48 -50.06
CA GLN A 1082 -26.97 -47.52 -51.03
C GLN A 1082 -26.05 -46.30 -51.20
N LEU A 1083 -25.54 -45.75 -50.09
CA LEU A 1083 -24.64 -44.60 -50.11
C LEU A 1083 -23.27 -44.97 -50.68
N VAL A 1084 -22.68 -46.11 -50.34
CA VAL A 1084 -21.38 -46.55 -50.89
C VAL A 1084 -21.42 -46.72 -52.41
N GLN A 1085 -22.58 -47.07 -52.98
CA GLN A 1085 -22.75 -47.18 -54.43
C GLN A 1085 -22.94 -45.83 -55.13
N THR A 1086 -23.56 -44.85 -54.46
CA THR A 1086 -24.02 -43.61 -55.11
C THR A 1086 -23.25 -42.38 -54.65
N LYS A 1087 -22.97 -42.26 -53.35
CA LYS A 1087 -22.35 -41.12 -52.68
C LYS A 1087 -21.55 -41.55 -51.42
N PRO A 1088 -20.39 -42.22 -51.58
CA PRO A 1088 -19.54 -42.68 -50.47
C PRO A 1088 -19.29 -41.65 -49.36
N ALA A 1089 -19.06 -40.39 -49.72
CA ALA A 1089 -18.77 -39.33 -48.76
C ALA A 1089 -19.96 -38.99 -47.83
N GLU A 1090 -21.19 -39.31 -48.20
CA GLU A 1090 -22.39 -39.06 -47.38
C GLU A 1090 -22.59 -40.11 -46.26
N VAL A 1091 -21.84 -41.22 -46.26
CA VAL A 1091 -21.89 -42.24 -45.20
C VAL A 1091 -21.54 -41.65 -43.84
N ALA A 1092 -20.58 -40.74 -43.76
CA ALA A 1092 -20.20 -40.06 -42.52
C ALA A 1092 -21.37 -39.25 -41.92
N ALA A 1093 -22.22 -38.63 -42.74
CA ALA A 1093 -23.40 -37.89 -42.27
C ALA A 1093 -24.50 -38.82 -41.76
N LEU A 1094 -24.67 -40.00 -42.38
CA LEU A 1094 -25.56 -41.04 -41.87
C LEU A 1094 -25.09 -41.55 -40.50
N LYS A 1095 -23.78 -41.84 -40.38
CA LYS A 1095 -23.17 -42.26 -39.11
C LYS A 1095 -23.35 -41.22 -38.01
N GLU A 1096 -23.12 -39.95 -38.33
CA GLU A 1096 -23.36 -38.84 -37.41
C GLU A 1096 -24.81 -38.81 -36.92
N ALA A 1097 -25.80 -38.94 -37.82
CA ALA A 1097 -27.20 -38.94 -37.43
C ALA A 1097 -27.56 -40.10 -36.48
N ILE A 1098 -27.02 -41.30 -36.73
CA ILE A 1098 -27.22 -42.47 -35.87
C ILE A 1098 -26.52 -42.26 -34.52
N TYR A 1099 -25.28 -41.77 -34.53
CA TYR A 1099 -24.50 -41.51 -33.34
C TYR A 1099 -25.16 -40.47 -32.42
N LYS A 1100 -25.63 -39.35 -32.99
CA LYS A 1100 -26.37 -38.32 -32.26
C LYS A 1100 -27.61 -38.90 -31.58
N ALA A 1101 -28.34 -39.78 -32.27
CA ALA A 1101 -29.52 -40.41 -31.72
C ALA A 1101 -29.19 -41.27 -30.49
N TYR A 1102 -28.15 -42.11 -30.56
CA TYR A 1102 -27.70 -42.88 -29.39
C TYR A 1102 -27.17 -42.00 -28.27
N LEU A 1103 -26.35 -41.00 -28.58
CA LEU A 1103 -25.78 -40.08 -27.59
C LEU A 1103 -26.89 -39.40 -26.75
N ILE A 1104 -27.97 -38.96 -27.41
CA ILE A 1104 -29.11 -38.30 -26.74
C ILE A 1104 -29.99 -39.32 -26.00
N ASP A 1105 -30.33 -40.46 -26.63
CA ASP A 1105 -31.23 -41.47 -26.04
C ASP A 1105 -30.64 -42.16 -24.81
N THR A 1106 -29.32 -42.27 -24.76
CA THR A 1106 -28.58 -42.88 -23.63
C THR A 1106 -28.18 -41.89 -22.55
N ASP A 1107 -28.63 -40.64 -22.65
CA ASP A 1107 -28.25 -39.54 -21.74
C ASP A 1107 -26.73 -39.41 -21.60
N ASP A 1108 -26.06 -39.12 -22.72
CA ASP A 1108 -24.61 -39.06 -22.84
C ASP A 1108 -23.92 -40.37 -22.44
N PHE A 1109 -24.40 -41.49 -22.97
CA PHE A 1109 -23.83 -42.81 -22.72
C PHE A 1109 -23.72 -43.17 -21.23
N ARG A 1110 -24.67 -42.73 -20.40
CA ARG A 1110 -24.91 -43.28 -19.05
C ARG A 1110 -25.64 -44.63 -19.10
N GLN A 1111 -26.12 -44.98 -20.29
CA GLN A 1111 -26.75 -46.25 -20.58
C GLN A 1111 -26.02 -46.88 -21.76
N SER A 1112 -25.86 -48.21 -21.71
CA SER A 1112 -25.30 -48.93 -22.84
C SER A 1112 -26.18 -48.80 -24.07
N VAL A 1113 -25.55 -48.75 -25.24
CA VAL A 1113 -26.23 -48.84 -26.53
C VAL A 1113 -26.62 -50.28 -26.89
N TYR A 1114 -26.23 -51.25 -26.06
CA TYR A 1114 -26.66 -52.64 -26.14
C TYR A 1114 -27.67 -52.98 -25.03
N GLN A 1115 -28.60 -53.89 -25.32
CA GLN A 1115 -29.67 -54.33 -24.42
C GLN A 1115 -29.40 -55.66 -23.72
#